data_AF-A0A660LA87-F1
#
_entry.id   AF-A0A660LA87-F1
#
_cell.length_a   1.000
_cell.length_b   1.000
_cell.length_c   1.000
_cell.angle_alpha   90.00
_cell.angle_beta   90.00
_cell.angle_gamma   90.00
#
_symmetry.space_group_name_H-M   'P 1'
#
loop_
_entity.id
_entity.type
_entity.pdbx_description
1 polymer ?
#
loop_
_entity_poly.entity_id
_entity_poly.type
_entity_poly.pdbx_seq_one_letter_code
_entity_poly.pdbx_strand_id
1 'polypeptide(L)'
;MRLPTLVALLTLLLAAPAAAAVTDLTVDNTRPSAAAGARTVYRVGFTITAGLGGADSVRVTLPGDLGTDGWQTGTLRDETRGVDVGGCVRPNAVLISTCTFFSGQSAAAGARLTATLRGLTNPSTVGVRGVGVSTTAEPVTTSSDPFAIVAGGPVSEPTLAIGSPSAAAGAVTRYVIGFTVTGGLSAEANSRIAVTLPPGTGADGWQTGTIRDVTRGVDVGSCARPAGGVSDCGFYSSGYVDAGDELQLTLRGLTNGDVGAKTVSVSTTTDLPAVSSIAASVVTGGSVSTPTVTIADPSPAAGALTRHVIRFSVSGTGGLSADAGSRIAVTVPPGTGTSGWQGGTIRDVTRRLDVGSCAVPVDGVARCGFYSTGFVNPGAELELTLRGLTNGPAGAQSVSVTTTSDLPAVASTPFVVLGGGALTGVALRFGSPAEVGLVTSATGGLSADAGSRIRLTFPAGTAFSGTTNGIVRDLTRGVDVGSCGSPAGVNVTCGLYSTAFVNPGDVLRISFPGITAPALLAPMTASTTSDVPEVASGAPVVEPTPTPTPTPTPTPSPSPEPTAVPTVIATPTPTPNARPAEGTVKVKVPGSSRYVELDPAAGVPLGSTVDAKQGTVVIRDGSGGEAEFSDGIFTLSRVGRVTVLTLTEPLAPCKRASAAKKKARSRKLWGNGKGAFRTAGKYSAATVRGTRWLVQDSCAGTLTKVTQGAVTVRDAVKKKTVVVRAGKRYRATPKR
;
A
#
# COMPACT_ATOMS: atom_id res chain seq x y z
N MET A 1 -33.36 112.31 37.50
CA MET A 1 -34.84 112.25 37.58
C MET A 1 -35.24 110.77 37.50
N ARG A 2 -36.41 110.41 38.02
CA ARG A 2 -36.79 109.10 38.59
C ARG A 2 -36.78 107.88 37.64
N LEU A 3 -36.66 106.71 38.27
CA LEU A 3 -36.96 105.31 37.86
C LEU A 3 -38.25 105.15 36.98
N PRO A 4 -38.44 104.04 36.23
CA PRO A 4 -38.64 102.71 36.83
C PRO A 4 -37.98 101.49 36.14
N THR A 5 -37.81 100.48 36.99
CA THR A 5 -37.50 99.07 36.77
C THR A 5 -38.51 98.38 35.85
N LEU A 6 -38.02 97.67 34.82
CA LEU A 6 -38.78 96.63 34.11
C LEU A 6 -37.98 95.33 34.18
N VAL A 7 -38.53 94.34 34.87
CA VAL A 7 -38.00 92.97 34.95
C VAL A 7 -38.36 92.27 33.64
N ALA A 8 -37.35 91.98 32.81
CA ALA A 8 -37.49 91.05 31.68
C ALA A 8 -37.03 89.66 32.15
N LEU A 9 -37.99 88.74 32.25
CA LEU A 9 -37.78 87.33 32.53
C LEU A 9 -37.03 86.70 31.34
N LEU A 10 -35.72 86.48 31.48
CA LEU A 10 -34.91 85.77 30.50
C LEU A 10 -35.23 84.27 30.61
N THR A 11 -36.11 83.76 29.75
CA THR A 11 -36.31 82.32 29.53
C THR A 11 -35.05 81.75 28.89
N LEU A 12 -34.16 81.20 29.73
CA LEU A 12 -33.04 80.37 29.29
C LEU A 12 -33.64 79.09 28.66
N LEU A 13 -33.73 79.06 27.33
CA LEU A 13 -33.92 77.80 26.59
C LEU A 13 -32.68 76.94 26.87
N LEU A 14 -32.76 76.08 27.88
CA LEU A 14 -31.89 74.91 27.99
C LEU A 14 -32.17 74.06 26.76
N ALA A 15 -31.31 74.17 25.74
CA ALA A 15 -31.24 73.17 24.68
C ALA A 15 -31.09 71.81 25.36
N ALA A 16 -32.07 70.93 25.17
CA ALA A 16 -31.95 69.55 25.63
C ALA A 16 -30.61 68.99 25.10
N PRO A 17 -29.81 68.29 25.94
CA PRO A 17 -28.59 67.68 25.45
C PRO A 17 -28.97 66.77 24.27
N ALA A 18 -28.27 66.94 23.14
CA ALA A 18 -28.45 66.09 21.98
C ALA A 18 -28.37 64.63 22.44
N ALA A 19 -29.36 63.83 22.06
CA ALA A 19 -29.46 62.47 22.56
C ALA A 19 -28.21 61.68 22.16
N ALA A 20 -27.52 61.08 23.14
CA ALA A 20 -26.26 60.39 22.93
C ALA A 20 -26.47 59.17 22.02
N ALA A 21 -25.66 59.08 20.97
CA ALA A 21 -25.75 58.09 19.90
C ALA A 21 -24.33 57.71 19.43
N VAL A 22 -24.16 56.46 19.00
CA VAL A 22 -22.89 56.01 18.40
C VAL A 22 -22.63 56.73 17.07
N THR A 23 -21.37 56.77 16.65
CA THR A 23 -20.93 57.44 15.40
C THR A 23 -20.13 56.47 14.52
N ASP A 24 -19.79 56.89 13.29
CA ASP A 24 -18.97 56.13 12.33
C ASP A 24 -19.43 54.68 12.07
N LEU A 25 -20.76 54.48 12.02
CA LEU A 25 -21.36 53.16 11.83
C LEU A 25 -21.10 52.64 10.40
N THR A 26 -20.44 51.48 10.31
CA THR A 26 -20.07 50.79 9.08
C THR A 26 -20.54 49.34 9.12
N VAL A 27 -20.91 48.79 7.96
CA VAL A 27 -21.37 47.40 7.83
C VAL A 27 -20.66 46.75 6.65
N ASP A 28 -20.06 45.59 6.88
CA ASP A 28 -19.59 44.68 5.85
C ASP A 28 -20.35 43.35 5.96
N ASN A 29 -21.09 43.00 4.90
CA ASN A 29 -21.78 41.72 4.73
C ASN A 29 -21.29 40.96 3.48
N THR A 30 -20.19 41.42 2.87
CA THR A 30 -19.69 40.89 1.59
C THR A 30 -18.91 39.60 1.75
N ARG A 31 -18.47 39.26 2.96
CA ARG A 31 -17.68 38.05 3.23
C ARG A 31 -18.49 36.96 3.93
N PRO A 32 -18.69 35.79 3.30
CA PRO A 32 -18.09 35.37 2.05
C PRO A 32 -18.96 35.72 0.82
N SER A 33 -20.20 36.19 1.01
CA SER A 33 -21.05 36.70 -0.07
C SER A 33 -22.14 37.67 0.43
N ALA A 34 -22.40 38.73 -0.34
CA ALA A 34 -23.54 39.65 -0.15
C ALA A 34 -24.82 39.21 -0.90
N ALA A 35 -24.80 38.02 -1.52
CA ALA A 35 -25.94 37.54 -2.31
C ALA A 35 -27.18 37.26 -1.46
N ALA A 36 -28.35 37.41 -2.08
CA ALA A 36 -29.63 37.09 -1.46
C ALA A 36 -29.70 35.62 -1.04
N GLY A 37 -30.16 35.35 0.19
CA GLY A 37 -30.19 34.00 0.78
C GLY A 37 -28.81 33.42 1.11
N ALA A 38 -27.72 34.15 0.87
CA ALA A 38 -26.38 33.67 1.14
C ALA A 38 -26.04 33.74 2.63
N ARG A 39 -25.43 32.68 3.16
CA ARG A 39 -24.90 32.70 4.51
C ARG A 39 -23.59 33.48 4.60
N THR A 40 -23.55 34.47 5.49
CA THR A 40 -22.48 35.46 5.58
C THR A 40 -22.08 35.84 7.00
N VAL A 41 -21.04 36.67 7.10
CA VAL A 41 -20.59 37.31 8.33
C VAL A 41 -20.92 38.80 8.25
N TYR A 42 -21.64 39.30 9.25
CA TYR A 42 -21.87 40.74 9.39
C TYR A 42 -20.81 41.31 10.32
N ARG A 43 -19.99 42.25 9.83
CA ARG A 43 -19.06 43.04 10.63
C ARG A 43 -19.61 44.46 10.76
N VAL A 44 -20.03 44.82 11.96
CA VAL A 44 -20.67 46.10 12.26
C VAL A 44 -19.70 46.91 13.11
N GLY A 45 -19.03 47.89 12.50
CA GLY A 45 -18.07 48.77 13.15
C GLY A 45 -18.70 50.10 13.55
N PHE A 46 -18.42 50.62 14.74
CA PHE A 46 -18.96 51.90 15.23
C PHE A 46 -18.04 52.51 16.31
N THR A 47 -18.15 53.81 16.52
CA THR A 47 -17.42 54.56 17.55
C THR A 47 -18.39 54.96 18.67
N ILE A 48 -18.06 54.62 19.92
CA ILE A 48 -18.86 54.99 21.09
C ILE A 48 -18.46 56.40 21.58
N THR A 49 -19.42 57.24 21.94
CA THR A 49 -19.15 58.58 22.49
C THR A 49 -19.14 58.59 24.01
N ALA A 50 -19.78 57.60 24.64
CA ALA A 50 -19.75 57.34 26.07
C ALA A 50 -19.02 56.01 26.36
N GLY A 51 -18.29 55.94 27.48
CA GLY A 51 -17.61 54.71 27.89
C GLY A 51 -18.60 53.63 28.33
N LEU A 52 -18.28 52.37 28.06
CA LEU A 52 -19.07 51.19 28.40
C LEU A 52 -18.30 50.28 29.37
N GLY A 53 -18.94 49.84 30.45
CA GLY A 53 -18.40 48.93 31.45
C GLY A 53 -19.00 47.53 31.40
N GLY A 54 -18.62 46.67 32.36
CA GLY A 54 -18.99 45.26 32.36
C GLY A 54 -20.50 44.95 32.48
N ALA A 55 -21.31 45.91 32.95
CA ALA A 55 -22.78 45.78 33.04
C ALA A 55 -23.50 46.30 31.79
N ASP A 56 -22.77 46.97 30.88
CA ASP A 56 -23.32 47.57 29.68
C ASP A 56 -23.48 46.56 28.55
N SER A 57 -24.29 46.94 27.55
CA SER A 57 -24.49 46.10 26.38
C SER A 57 -24.60 46.94 25.10
N VAL A 58 -24.23 46.31 24.00
CA VAL A 58 -24.46 46.82 22.64
C VAL A 58 -25.58 46.02 22.02
N ARG A 59 -26.56 46.68 21.41
CA ARG A 59 -27.64 46.04 20.66
C ARG A 59 -27.46 46.34 19.18
N VAL A 60 -27.37 45.28 18.39
CA VAL A 60 -27.29 45.32 16.93
C VAL A 60 -28.63 44.86 16.36
N THR A 61 -29.36 45.76 15.71
CA THR A 61 -30.64 45.50 15.05
C THR A 61 -30.39 45.17 13.59
N LEU A 62 -30.71 43.95 13.17
CA LEU A 62 -30.45 43.42 11.84
C LEU A 62 -31.65 43.62 10.89
N PRO A 63 -31.46 43.46 9.56
CA PRO A 63 -32.54 43.53 8.58
C PRO A 63 -33.69 42.55 8.87
N GLY A 64 -34.95 43.00 8.68
CA GLY A 64 -36.19 42.32 9.12
C GLY A 64 -36.50 40.93 8.52
N ASP A 65 -35.76 40.50 7.51
CA ASP A 65 -35.95 39.24 6.76
C ASP A 65 -34.71 38.35 6.74
N LEU A 66 -33.78 38.56 7.69
CA LEU A 66 -32.55 37.79 7.85
C LEU A 66 -32.81 36.42 8.52
N GLY A 67 -32.13 35.37 8.05
CA GLY A 67 -32.19 34.02 8.63
C GLY A 67 -31.11 33.78 9.69
N THR A 68 -31.45 33.09 10.79
CA THR A 68 -30.55 32.86 11.94
C THR A 68 -30.30 31.37 12.24
N ASP A 69 -30.80 30.48 11.39
CA ASP A 69 -30.64 29.02 11.46
C ASP A 69 -29.15 28.61 11.39
N GLY A 70 -28.35 29.40 10.68
CA GLY A 70 -26.91 29.18 10.51
C GLY A 70 -26.01 29.69 11.62
N TRP A 71 -26.57 30.37 12.63
CA TRP A 71 -25.81 31.08 13.65
C TRP A 71 -24.72 30.22 14.28
N GLN A 72 -23.54 30.81 14.47
CA GLN A 72 -22.43 30.20 15.21
C GLN A 72 -22.17 30.94 16.50
N THR A 73 -21.57 32.12 16.37
CA THR A 73 -21.09 32.93 17.49
C THR A 73 -21.11 34.40 17.09
N GLY A 74 -20.96 35.28 18.06
CA GLY A 74 -20.63 36.67 17.79
C GLY A 74 -19.60 37.20 18.77
N THR A 75 -18.77 38.12 18.31
CA THR A 75 -17.69 38.73 19.08
C THR A 75 -17.82 40.24 19.05
N LEU A 76 -17.56 40.89 20.18
CA LEU A 76 -17.41 42.34 20.28
C LEU A 76 -15.93 42.64 20.52
N ARG A 77 -15.31 43.33 19.56
CA ARG A 77 -13.87 43.64 19.59
C ARG A 77 -13.68 45.14 19.72
N ASP A 78 -12.74 45.54 20.58
CA ASP A 78 -12.24 46.91 20.63
C ASP A 78 -11.03 47.02 19.71
N GLU A 79 -11.24 47.60 18.54
CA GLU A 79 -10.19 47.74 17.52
C GLU A 79 -9.11 48.74 17.95
N THR A 80 -9.45 49.70 18.81
CA THR A 80 -8.51 50.68 19.38
C THR A 80 -7.41 49.97 20.18
N ARG A 81 -7.78 48.88 20.86
CA ARG A 81 -6.86 48.08 21.69
C ARG A 81 -6.46 46.75 21.05
N GLY A 82 -7.14 46.34 19.99
CA GLY A 82 -6.91 45.05 19.32
C GLY A 82 -7.29 43.85 20.18
N VAL A 83 -8.28 43.98 21.08
CA VAL A 83 -8.70 42.91 22.00
C VAL A 83 -10.20 42.63 21.90
N ASP A 84 -10.58 41.37 22.07
CA ASP A 84 -11.99 40.98 22.15
C ASP A 84 -12.50 41.29 23.56
N VAL A 85 -13.48 42.19 23.65
CA VAL A 85 -14.01 42.74 24.91
C VAL A 85 -15.31 42.08 25.34
N GLY A 86 -15.97 41.36 24.43
CA GLY A 86 -17.26 40.73 24.70
C GLY A 86 -17.71 39.74 23.64
N GLY A 87 -18.87 39.16 23.88
CA GLY A 87 -19.53 38.22 22.97
C GLY A 87 -20.96 38.66 22.64
N CYS A 88 -21.44 38.31 21.46
CA CYS A 88 -22.81 38.56 21.02
C CYS A 88 -23.62 37.27 20.96
N VAL A 89 -24.89 37.35 21.32
CA VAL A 89 -25.80 36.21 21.28
C VAL A 89 -26.55 36.11 19.95
N ARG A 90 -27.08 34.92 19.66
CA ARG A 90 -27.94 34.69 18.49
C ARG A 90 -29.05 35.75 18.43
N PRO A 91 -29.32 36.37 17.26
CA PRO A 91 -30.40 37.33 17.15
C PRO A 91 -31.73 36.73 17.59
N ASN A 92 -32.51 37.49 18.34
CA ASN A 92 -33.81 37.06 18.83
C ASN A 92 -34.86 37.06 17.70
N ALA A 93 -36.13 36.79 18.04
CA ALA A 93 -37.23 36.73 17.06
C ALA A 93 -37.50 38.06 16.32
N VAL A 94 -37.01 39.19 16.85
CA VAL A 94 -37.11 40.53 16.24
C VAL A 94 -35.77 40.96 15.63
N LEU A 95 -34.85 40.01 15.45
CA LEU A 95 -33.54 40.17 14.80
C LEU A 95 -32.62 41.18 15.48
N ILE A 96 -32.68 41.24 16.81
CA ILE A 96 -31.72 41.99 17.64
C ILE A 96 -30.70 41.03 18.23
N SER A 97 -29.41 41.28 17.99
CA SER A 97 -28.29 40.61 18.66
C SER A 97 -27.74 41.52 19.76
N THR A 98 -27.73 41.02 20.99
CA THR A 98 -27.17 41.73 22.13
C THR A 98 -25.74 41.24 22.38
N CYS A 99 -24.79 42.17 22.44
CA CYS A 99 -23.41 41.92 22.82
C CYS A 99 -23.16 42.40 24.26
N THR A 100 -22.55 41.54 25.07
CA THR A 100 -22.21 41.80 26.47
C THR A 100 -20.70 41.71 26.67
N PHE A 101 -20.17 42.50 27.60
CA PHE A 101 -18.75 42.52 27.93
C PHE A 101 -18.34 41.28 28.74
N PHE A 102 -17.11 40.81 28.54
CA PHE A 102 -16.50 39.80 29.40
C PHE A 102 -16.19 40.39 30.77
N SER A 103 -16.06 39.51 31.77
CA SER A 103 -15.71 39.94 33.13
C SER A 103 -14.43 40.79 33.16
N GLY A 104 -14.52 41.98 33.75
CA GLY A 104 -13.41 42.93 33.87
C GLY A 104 -13.06 43.69 32.58
N GLN A 105 -13.81 43.52 31.48
CA GLN A 105 -13.64 44.31 30.26
C GLN A 105 -14.50 45.57 30.26
N SER A 106 -14.01 46.59 29.58
CA SER A 106 -14.68 47.87 29.33
C SER A 106 -14.19 48.46 28.01
N ALA A 107 -14.87 49.49 27.51
CA ALA A 107 -14.43 50.31 26.38
C ALA A 107 -14.53 51.80 26.76
N ALA A 108 -13.48 52.56 26.49
CA ALA A 108 -13.44 53.98 26.81
C ALA A 108 -14.25 54.80 25.79
N ALA A 109 -14.71 55.99 26.20
CA ALA A 109 -15.30 56.94 25.25
C ALA A 109 -14.31 57.23 24.10
N GLY A 110 -14.83 57.25 22.86
CA GLY A 110 -14.04 57.38 21.64
C GLY A 110 -13.45 56.07 21.10
N ALA A 111 -13.66 54.92 21.77
CA ALA A 111 -13.19 53.64 21.27
C ALA A 111 -13.97 53.18 20.03
N ARG A 112 -13.26 52.59 19.07
CA ARG A 112 -13.86 51.94 17.89
C ARG A 112 -14.11 50.47 18.16
N LEU A 113 -15.38 50.07 18.14
CA LEU A 113 -15.81 48.70 18.37
C LEU A 113 -16.28 48.04 17.07
N THR A 114 -16.03 46.74 16.93
CA THR A 114 -16.58 45.90 15.86
C THR A 114 -17.37 44.74 16.46
N ALA A 115 -18.69 44.70 16.21
CA ALA A 115 -19.49 43.52 16.44
C ALA A 115 -19.43 42.61 15.20
N THR A 116 -18.89 41.40 15.36
CA THR A 116 -18.82 40.41 14.28
C THR A 116 -19.83 39.29 14.55
N LEU A 117 -20.81 39.13 13.67
CA LEU A 117 -21.94 38.21 13.80
C LEU A 117 -21.85 37.12 12.72
N ARG A 118 -21.79 35.86 13.13
CA ARG A 118 -21.37 34.75 12.26
C ARG A 118 -22.49 33.78 11.94
N GLY A 119 -22.60 33.41 10.67
CA GLY A 119 -23.55 32.40 10.20
C GLY A 119 -24.96 32.94 10.00
N LEU A 120 -25.09 34.23 9.66
CA LEU A 120 -26.36 34.86 9.35
C LEU A 120 -26.69 34.65 7.87
N THR A 121 -27.93 34.30 7.55
CA THR A 121 -28.39 34.11 6.18
C THR A 121 -28.99 35.41 5.66
N ASN A 122 -28.39 36.02 4.64
CA ASN A 122 -28.87 37.26 4.04
C ASN A 122 -30.36 37.13 3.65
N PRO A 123 -31.09 38.25 3.66
CA PRO A 123 -32.42 38.35 3.06
C PRO A 123 -32.54 37.64 1.71
N SER A 124 -33.65 36.93 1.46
CA SER A 124 -33.87 36.22 0.21
C SER A 124 -34.25 37.14 -0.97
N THR A 125 -34.46 38.43 -0.71
CA THR A 125 -34.83 39.41 -1.72
C THR A 125 -33.71 40.44 -1.94
N VAL A 126 -33.41 40.69 -3.22
CA VAL A 126 -32.46 41.74 -3.64
C VAL A 126 -32.97 43.11 -3.19
N GLY A 127 -32.06 43.98 -2.78
CA GLY A 127 -32.41 45.36 -2.45
C GLY A 127 -31.48 45.95 -1.40
N VAL A 128 -31.79 47.17 -1.00
CA VAL A 128 -30.99 47.91 -0.04
C VAL A 128 -31.45 47.58 1.38
N ARG A 129 -30.52 47.45 2.32
CA ARG A 129 -30.75 47.15 3.75
C ARG A 129 -29.93 48.09 4.63
N GLY A 130 -30.27 48.12 5.92
CA GLY A 130 -29.54 48.86 6.94
C GLY A 130 -29.46 48.07 8.24
N VAL A 131 -28.50 48.42 9.09
CA VAL A 131 -28.32 47.88 10.45
C VAL A 131 -28.45 49.02 11.44
N GLY A 132 -29.09 48.77 12.58
CA GLY A 132 -29.16 49.70 13.70
C GLY A 132 -28.19 49.33 14.81
N VAL A 133 -27.56 50.31 15.47
CA VAL A 133 -26.78 50.08 16.69
C VAL A 133 -27.23 51.04 17.80
N SER A 134 -27.41 50.51 19.01
CA SER A 134 -27.59 51.29 20.24
C SER A 134 -26.80 50.66 21.40
N THR A 135 -26.50 51.45 22.43
CA THR A 135 -25.84 50.96 23.65
C THR A 135 -26.66 51.31 24.88
N THR A 136 -26.33 50.76 26.04
CA THR A 136 -26.97 51.15 27.31
C THR A 136 -26.67 52.59 27.71
N ALA A 137 -25.50 53.12 27.33
CA ALA A 137 -25.13 54.52 27.55
C ALA A 137 -25.66 55.47 26.46
N GLU A 138 -25.94 54.95 25.27
CA GLU A 138 -26.38 55.69 24.07
C GLU A 138 -27.63 55.00 23.48
N PRO A 139 -28.82 55.21 24.09
CA PRO A 139 -30.01 54.41 23.78
C PRO A 139 -30.65 54.75 22.42
N VAL A 140 -30.25 55.86 21.78
CA VAL A 140 -30.75 56.21 20.45
C VAL A 140 -30.11 55.30 19.41
N THR A 141 -30.95 54.58 18.66
CA THR A 141 -30.48 53.69 17.60
C THR A 141 -29.98 54.50 16.43
N THR A 142 -28.70 54.32 16.09
CA THR A 142 -28.08 54.89 14.89
C THR A 142 -28.21 53.90 13.75
N SER A 143 -28.72 54.34 12.60
CA SER A 143 -28.81 53.51 11.39
C SER A 143 -27.54 53.64 10.56
N SER A 144 -27.09 52.52 10.01
CA SER A 144 -25.97 52.49 9.07
C SER A 144 -26.34 53.17 7.76
N ASP A 145 -25.31 53.52 6.99
CA ASP A 145 -25.51 53.77 5.57
C ASP A 145 -26.14 52.54 4.90
N PRO A 146 -26.96 52.75 3.85
CA PRO A 146 -27.62 51.64 3.18
C PRO A 146 -26.62 50.77 2.39
N PHE A 147 -26.70 49.44 2.53
CA PHE A 147 -25.88 48.48 1.78
C PHE A 147 -26.75 47.54 0.94
N ALA A 148 -26.19 47.02 -0.15
CA ALA A 148 -26.93 46.20 -1.10
C ALA A 148 -26.85 44.70 -0.79
N ILE A 149 -28.01 44.05 -0.79
CA ILE A 149 -28.14 42.61 -1.03
C ILE A 149 -28.26 42.42 -2.53
N VAL A 150 -27.34 41.68 -3.12
CA VAL A 150 -27.24 41.48 -4.57
C VAL A 150 -27.88 40.17 -5.00
N ALA A 151 -28.17 40.01 -6.29
CA ALA A 151 -28.61 38.73 -6.83
C ALA A 151 -27.47 37.70 -6.66
N GLY A 152 -27.81 36.51 -6.15
CA GLY A 152 -26.94 35.34 -6.19
C GLY A 152 -27.04 34.59 -7.52
N GLY A 153 -26.07 33.71 -7.77
CA GLY A 153 -26.09 32.77 -8.87
C GLY A 153 -26.02 31.33 -8.37
N PRO A 154 -26.43 30.35 -9.17
CA PRO A 154 -26.11 28.95 -8.91
C PRO A 154 -24.61 28.70 -9.15
N VAL A 155 -24.08 27.58 -8.63
CA VAL A 155 -22.74 27.11 -9.01
C VAL A 155 -22.66 26.85 -10.52
N SER A 156 -21.44 26.77 -11.08
CA SER A 156 -21.27 26.28 -12.45
C SER A 156 -21.83 24.86 -12.59
N GLU A 157 -22.18 24.44 -13.82
CA GLU A 157 -22.61 23.06 -14.09
C GLU A 157 -21.57 22.06 -13.54
N PRO A 158 -21.93 21.22 -12.55
CA PRO A 158 -20.97 20.31 -11.95
C PRO A 158 -20.53 19.19 -12.91
N THR A 159 -19.31 18.72 -12.73
CA THR A 159 -18.83 17.48 -13.34
C THR A 159 -19.03 16.31 -12.37
N LEU A 160 -19.14 15.10 -12.89
CA LEU A 160 -19.20 13.88 -12.08
C LEU A 160 -18.33 12.78 -12.71
N ALA A 161 -17.39 12.26 -11.93
CA ALA A 161 -16.58 11.10 -12.32
C ALA A 161 -16.72 9.98 -11.28
N ILE A 162 -17.16 8.81 -11.75
CA ILE A 162 -17.41 7.61 -10.93
C ILE A 162 -16.50 6.42 -11.29
N GLY A 163 -15.74 6.52 -12.38
CA GLY A 163 -14.98 5.39 -12.95
C GLY A 163 -13.68 5.04 -12.24
N SER A 164 -13.37 5.65 -11.10
CA SER A 164 -12.13 5.42 -10.34
C SER A 164 -12.43 4.84 -8.96
N PRO A 165 -12.23 3.54 -8.73
CA PRO A 165 -11.59 2.57 -9.62
C PRO A 165 -12.57 1.86 -10.57
N SER A 166 -13.89 1.98 -10.37
CA SER A 166 -14.88 1.29 -11.20
C SER A 166 -16.20 2.05 -11.34
N ALA A 167 -16.72 2.10 -12.58
CA ALA A 167 -18.07 2.60 -12.88
C ALA A 167 -19.13 1.48 -12.91
N ALA A 168 -18.77 0.23 -12.56
CA ALA A 168 -19.72 -0.88 -12.60
C ALA A 168 -20.82 -0.71 -11.54
N ALA A 169 -22.04 -1.15 -11.87
CA ALA A 169 -23.14 -1.24 -10.92
C ALA A 169 -22.76 -2.15 -9.74
N GLY A 170 -23.08 -1.72 -8.52
CA GLY A 170 -22.71 -2.42 -7.29
C GLY A 170 -21.23 -2.33 -6.92
N ALA A 171 -20.39 -1.66 -7.73
CA ALA A 171 -18.98 -1.50 -7.42
C ALA A 171 -18.72 -0.43 -6.37
N VAL A 172 -17.80 -0.70 -5.45
CA VAL A 172 -17.31 0.31 -4.51
C VAL A 172 -16.32 1.24 -5.20
N THR A 173 -16.61 2.53 -5.18
CA THR A 173 -15.89 3.57 -5.90
C THR A 173 -15.78 4.88 -5.13
N ARG A 174 -15.19 5.89 -5.79
CA ARG A 174 -15.21 7.27 -5.31
C ARG A 174 -15.91 8.17 -6.34
N TYR A 175 -16.66 9.15 -5.85
CA TYR A 175 -17.26 10.18 -6.68
C TYR A 175 -16.35 11.40 -6.61
N VAL A 176 -15.91 11.86 -7.77
CA VAL A 176 -15.17 13.12 -7.92
C VAL A 176 -16.08 14.13 -8.61
N ILE A 177 -16.34 15.25 -7.94
CA ILE A 177 -17.31 16.26 -8.37
C ILE A 177 -16.60 17.60 -8.43
N GLY A 178 -16.53 18.22 -9.61
CA GLY A 178 -15.89 19.52 -9.83
C GLY A 178 -16.91 20.59 -10.19
N PHE A 179 -16.81 21.78 -9.60
CA PHE A 179 -17.63 22.96 -9.95
C PHE A 179 -16.99 24.26 -9.45
N THR A 180 -17.42 25.40 -9.98
CA THR A 180 -17.01 26.74 -9.54
C THR A 180 -18.12 27.40 -8.75
N VAL A 181 -17.77 28.08 -7.65
CA VAL A 181 -18.72 28.85 -6.82
C VAL A 181 -18.85 30.29 -7.33
N THR A 182 -20.05 30.88 -7.22
CA THR A 182 -20.28 32.27 -7.65
C THR A 182 -20.25 33.25 -6.48
N GLY A 183 -20.64 32.80 -5.28
CA GLY A 183 -20.36 33.46 -4.00
C GLY A 183 -19.28 32.70 -3.22
N GLY A 184 -18.48 33.42 -2.43
CA GLY A 184 -17.51 32.76 -1.55
C GLY A 184 -18.20 31.87 -0.51
N LEU A 185 -17.44 30.98 0.11
CA LEU A 185 -17.86 30.12 1.23
C LEU A 185 -16.84 30.21 2.36
N SER A 186 -17.26 30.08 3.63
CA SER A 186 -16.31 30.00 4.73
C SER A 186 -16.84 29.26 5.95
N ALA A 187 -15.92 28.69 6.73
CA ALA A 187 -16.20 28.13 8.04
C ALA A 187 -16.74 29.19 9.00
N GLU A 188 -16.20 30.42 8.89
CA GLU A 188 -16.59 31.57 9.69
C GLU A 188 -18.07 31.94 9.46
N ALA A 189 -18.55 31.80 8.24
CA ALA A 189 -19.96 31.97 7.91
C ALA A 189 -20.79 30.70 8.10
N ASN A 190 -20.22 29.61 8.63
CA ASN A 190 -20.89 28.32 8.71
C ASN A 190 -21.47 27.85 7.37
N SER A 191 -20.74 28.12 6.28
CA SER A 191 -21.16 27.74 4.94
C SER A 191 -21.25 26.22 4.81
N ARG A 192 -22.16 25.75 3.96
CA ARG A 192 -22.35 24.33 3.64
C ARG A 192 -22.44 24.11 2.14
N ILE A 193 -22.02 22.92 1.73
CA ILE A 193 -22.27 22.38 0.39
C ILE A 193 -23.11 21.12 0.58
N ALA A 194 -24.28 21.08 -0.03
CA ALA A 194 -25.12 19.90 -0.06
C ALA A 194 -24.95 19.20 -1.41
N VAL A 195 -24.62 17.91 -1.35
CA VAL A 195 -24.49 17.05 -2.54
C VAL A 195 -25.54 15.95 -2.47
N THR A 196 -26.54 16.03 -3.34
CA THR A 196 -27.52 14.95 -3.52
C THR A 196 -26.94 13.91 -4.50
N LEU A 197 -26.79 12.68 -4.01
CA LEU A 197 -26.26 11.56 -4.76
C LEU A 197 -27.33 10.91 -5.65
N PRO A 198 -26.94 10.20 -6.72
CA PRO A 198 -27.87 9.45 -7.55
C PRO A 198 -28.62 8.41 -6.71
N PRO A 199 -29.93 8.18 -6.98
CA PRO A 199 -30.68 7.11 -6.34
C PRO A 199 -30.00 5.75 -6.47
N GLY A 200 -30.06 4.94 -5.41
CA GLY A 200 -29.40 3.64 -5.33
C GLY A 200 -27.92 3.68 -4.97
N THR A 201 -27.32 4.86 -4.78
CA THR A 201 -25.94 4.97 -4.29
C THR A 201 -25.84 4.49 -2.85
N GLY A 202 -25.03 3.45 -2.60
CA GLY A 202 -24.79 2.90 -1.27
C GLY A 202 -23.68 3.67 -0.52
N ALA A 203 -23.80 3.76 0.81
CA ALA A 203 -22.85 4.47 1.67
C ALA A 203 -22.31 3.61 2.84
N ASP A 204 -22.52 2.30 2.81
CA ASP A 204 -22.05 1.39 3.87
C ASP A 204 -20.53 1.22 3.90
N GLY A 205 -19.89 1.36 2.73
CA GLY A 205 -18.44 1.36 2.60
C GLY A 205 -17.77 2.71 2.87
N TRP A 206 -18.52 3.72 3.33
CA TRP A 206 -18.06 5.10 3.44
C TRP A 206 -16.72 5.21 4.17
N GLN A 207 -15.79 5.93 3.56
CA GLN A 207 -14.50 6.23 4.16
C GLN A 207 -14.41 7.68 4.59
N THR A 208 -14.36 8.60 3.61
CA THR A 208 -14.15 10.03 3.84
C THR A 208 -14.74 10.85 2.70
N GLY A 209 -14.98 12.13 2.98
CA GLY A 209 -15.31 13.13 1.99
C GLY A 209 -14.40 14.33 2.16
N THR A 210 -13.82 14.82 1.08
CA THR A 210 -12.85 15.94 1.08
C THR A 210 -13.32 17.04 0.14
N ILE A 211 -13.12 18.29 0.55
CA ILE A 211 -13.32 19.47 -0.29
C ILE A 211 -11.95 20.05 -0.58
N ARG A 212 -11.54 20.03 -1.84
CA ARG A 212 -10.31 20.68 -2.28
C ARG A 212 -10.65 21.93 -3.07
N ASP A 213 -10.05 23.03 -2.67
CA ASP A 213 -9.97 24.21 -3.51
C ASP A 213 -8.84 23.98 -4.52
N VAL A 214 -9.23 23.78 -5.77
CA VAL A 214 -8.29 23.49 -6.86
C VAL A 214 -7.53 24.75 -7.25
N THR A 215 -8.18 25.91 -7.16
CA THR A 215 -7.62 27.21 -7.54
C THR A 215 -6.46 27.59 -6.63
N ARG A 216 -6.62 27.36 -5.33
CA ARG A 216 -5.58 27.61 -4.31
C ARG A 216 -4.74 26.38 -3.99
N GLY A 217 -5.14 25.20 -4.47
CA GLY A 217 -4.42 23.94 -4.30
C GLY A 217 -4.42 23.41 -2.87
N VAL A 218 -5.42 23.74 -2.05
CA VAL A 218 -5.51 23.40 -0.61
C VAL A 218 -6.79 22.66 -0.28
N ASP A 219 -6.73 21.74 0.69
CA ASP A 219 -7.93 21.08 1.20
C ASP A 219 -8.59 21.97 2.27
N VAL A 220 -9.86 22.34 2.06
CA VAL A 220 -10.55 23.39 2.82
C VAL A 220 -11.66 22.88 3.73
N GLY A 221 -12.04 21.62 3.56
CA GLY A 221 -13.11 21.02 4.33
C GLY A 221 -13.34 19.55 4.04
N SER A 222 -14.43 19.03 4.59
CA SER A 222 -14.81 17.63 4.50
C SER A 222 -16.31 17.45 4.36
N CYS A 223 -16.71 16.30 3.81
CA CYS A 223 -18.10 15.90 3.71
C CYS A 223 -18.42 14.78 4.70
N ALA A 224 -19.65 14.79 5.22
CA ALA A 224 -20.19 13.74 6.06
C ALA A 224 -20.63 12.53 5.24
N ARG A 225 -20.71 11.36 5.89
CA ARG A 225 -21.33 10.17 5.32
C ARG A 225 -22.75 10.53 4.83
N PRO A 226 -23.11 10.18 3.58
CA PRO A 226 -24.42 10.51 3.06
C PRO A 226 -25.55 9.92 3.91
N ALA A 227 -26.55 10.73 4.23
CA ALA A 227 -27.77 10.34 4.92
C ALA A 227 -28.97 10.70 4.04
N GLY A 228 -29.88 9.74 3.80
CA GLY A 228 -31.01 9.96 2.88
C GLY A 228 -30.59 10.32 1.46
N GLY A 229 -29.41 9.89 1.01
CA GLY A 229 -28.86 10.23 -0.31
C GLY A 229 -28.20 11.61 -0.41
N VAL A 230 -28.09 12.37 0.68
CA VAL A 230 -27.45 13.69 0.69
C VAL A 230 -26.18 13.65 1.55
N SER A 231 -25.06 14.13 1.00
CA SER A 231 -23.83 14.38 1.74
C SER A 231 -23.74 15.88 2.05
N ASP A 232 -23.71 16.21 3.34
CA ASP A 232 -23.51 17.56 3.84
C ASP A 232 -22.01 17.81 4.06
N CYS A 233 -21.48 18.86 3.44
CA CYS A 233 -20.08 19.22 3.50
C CYS A 233 -19.86 20.56 4.22
N GLY A 234 -18.87 20.57 5.11
CA GLY A 234 -18.46 21.73 5.89
C GLY A 234 -16.97 22.02 5.78
N PHE A 235 -16.56 23.19 6.26
CA PHE A 235 -15.19 23.69 6.14
C PHE A 235 -14.40 23.47 7.45
N TYR A 236 -13.08 23.27 7.31
CA TYR A 236 -12.17 23.23 8.47
C TYR A 236 -12.10 24.59 9.16
N SER A 237 -11.56 24.64 10.39
CA SER A 237 -11.33 25.91 11.06
C SER A 237 -10.50 26.85 10.17
N SER A 238 -10.98 28.08 9.98
CA SER A 238 -10.44 29.10 9.05
C SER A 238 -10.51 28.75 7.55
N GLY A 239 -11.08 27.61 7.16
CA GLY A 239 -11.32 27.27 5.76
C GLY A 239 -12.26 28.29 5.11
N TYR A 240 -11.89 28.78 3.93
CA TYR A 240 -12.69 29.66 3.09
C TYR A 240 -12.45 29.33 1.62
N VAL A 241 -13.29 29.84 0.74
CA VAL A 241 -13.24 29.76 -0.72
C VAL A 241 -13.74 31.10 -1.24
N ASP A 242 -13.05 31.69 -2.20
CA ASP A 242 -13.45 32.97 -2.78
C ASP A 242 -14.42 32.77 -3.95
N ALA A 243 -15.19 33.80 -4.26
CA ALA A 243 -16.06 33.78 -5.44
C ALA A 243 -15.23 33.58 -6.72
N GLY A 244 -15.62 32.62 -7.55
CA GLY A 244 -14.90 32.24 -8.77
C GLY A 244 -13.90 31.10 -8.61
N ASP A 245 -13.64 30.62 -7.38
CA ASP A 245 -12.77 29.47 -7.16
C ASP A 245 -13.41 28.15 -7.63
N GLU A 246 -12.59 27.30 -8.26
CA GLU A 246 -12.92 25.91 -8.59
C GLU A 246 -12.72 24.97 -7.38
N LEU A 247 -13.77 24.20 -7.08
CA LEU A 247 -13.77 23.18 -6.04
C LEU A 247 -13.85 21.77 -6.64
N GLN A 248 -13.14 20.83 -6.00
CA GLN A 248 -13.24 19.40 -6.24
C GLN A 248 -13.62 18.68 -4.95
N LEU A 249 -14.79 18.07 -4.95
CA LEU A 249 -15.24 17.18 -3.88
C LEU A 249 -14.84 15.76 -4.24
N THR A 250 -14.25 15.03 -3.29
CA THR A 250 -13.98 13.60 -3.45
C THR A 250 -14.62 12.82 -2.32
N LEU A 251 -15.64 12.03 -2.65
CA LEU A 251 -16.42 11.18 -1.75
C LEU A 251 -15.99 9.72 -1.94
N ARG A 252 -15.42 9.09 -0.91
CA ARG A 252 -14.75 7.78 -0.99
C ARG A 252 -15.56 6.70 -0.27
N GLY A 253 -15.62 5.50 -0.87
CA GLY A 253 -16.33 4.36 -0.29
C GLY A 253 -17.83 4.31 -0.61
N LEU A 254 -18.24 4.92 -1.72
CA LEU A 254 -19.62 4.83 -2.21
C LEU A 254 -19.79 3.60 -3.09
N THR A 255 -20.99 3.03 -3.11
CA THR A 255 -21.34 1.93 -4.02
C THR A 255 -22.21 2.47 -5.14
N ASN A 256 -21.86 2.21 -6.40
CA ASN A 256 -22.71 2.59 -7.54
C ASN A 256 -24.06 1.88 -7.48
N GLY A 257 -25.14 2.60 -7.81
CA GLY A 257 -26.47 2.03 -8.00
C GLY A 257 -26.63 1.31 -9.35
N ASP A 258 -27.86 1.29 -9.86
CA ASP A 258 -28.20 0.60 -11.12
C ASP A 258 -27.54 1.22 -12.35
N VAL A 259 -27.40 0.42 -13.42
CA VAL A 259 -26.87 0.84 -14.73
C VAL A 259 -27.64 2.03 -15.30
N GLY A 260 -26.93 2.96 -15.96
CA GLY A 260 -27.53 4.09 -16.67
C GLY A 260 -26.82 5.42 -16.40
N ALA A 261 -27.37 6.48 -16.97
CA ALA A 261 -26.91 7.85 -16.74
C ALA A 261 -27.28 8.32 -15.32
N LYS A 262 -26.31 8.83 -14.58
CA LYS A 262 -26.44 9.31 -13.19
C LYS A 262 -25.93 10.73 -13.06
N THR A 263 -26.65 11.55 -12.32
CA THR A 263 -26.25 12.92 -11.99
C THR A 263 -26.17 13.08 -10.47
N VAL A 264 -25.32 14.01 -10.03
CA VAL A 264 -25.39 14.57 -8.68
C VAL A 264 -26.02 15.95 -8.77
N SER A 265 -26.68 16.39 -7.70
CA SER A 265 -27.12 17.79 -7.57
C SER A 265 -26.29 18.47 -6.49
N VAL A 266 -25.80 19.68 -6.77
CA VAL A 266 -24.97 20.45 -5.86
C VAL A 266 -25.62 21.80 -5.60
N SER A 267 -25.72 22.18 -4.33
CA SER A 267 -26.04 23.54 -3.88
C SER A 267 -25.11 23.96 -2.77
N THR A 268 -24.90 25.26 -2.61
CA THR A 268 -24.17 25.81 -1.47
C THR A 268 -25.08 26.73 -0.67
N THR A 269 -24.64 27.13 0.52
CA THR A 269 -25.34 28.15 1.32
C THR A 269 -25.25 29.56 0.75
N THR A 270 -24.48 29.79 -0.32
CA THR A 270 -24.33 31.09 -0.98
C THR A 270 -24.75 31.08 -2.45
N ASP A 271 -24.84 29.89 -3.04
CA ASP A 271 -25.22 29.64 -4.43
C ASP A 271 -26.46 28.75 -4.49
N LEU A 272 -27.61 29.36 -4.82
CA LEU A 272 -28.91 28.71 -4.96
C LEU A 272 -29.52 29.09 -6.31
N PRO A 273 -30.34 28.21 -6.94
CA PRO A 273 -30.74 26.87 -6.50
C PRO A 273 -29.68 25.79 -6.80
N ALA A 274 -29.97 24.55 -6.43
CA ALA A 274 -29.12 23.41 -6.74
C ALA A 274 -28.99 23.14 -8.25
N VAL A 275 -27.79 22.74 -8.70
CA VAL A 275 -27.48 22.45 -10.10
C VAL A 275 -27.14 20.98 -10.27
N SER A 276 -27.75 20.35 -11.28
CA SER A 276 -27.44 18.97 -11.65
C SER A 276 -26.16 18.91 -12.47
N SER A 277 -25.34 17.90 -12.21
CA SER A 277 -24.12 17.64 -12.95
C SER A 277 -24.39 17.16 -14.38
N ILE A 278 -23.36 17.24 -15.22
CA ILE A 278 -23.26 16.40 -16.41
C ILE A 278 -23.37 14.93 -15.97
N ALA A 279 -24.13 14.14 -16.72
CA ALA A 279 -24.37 12.75 -16.35
C ALA A 279 -23.12 11.87 -16.55
N ALA A 280 -22.83 11.03 -15.56
CA ALA A 280 -21.86 9.94 -15.66
C ALA A 280 -22.58 8.61 -15.86
N SER A 281 -22.00 7.71 -16.66
CA SER A 281 -22.61 6.40 -16.92
C SER A 281 -22.14 5.35 -15.93
N VAL A 282 -23.07 4.80 -15.15
CA VAL A 282 -22.88 3.50 -14.48
C VAL A 282 -23.07 2.41 -15.53
N VAL A 283 -22.11 1.49 -15.60
CA VAL A 283 -22.08 0.41 -16.59
C VAL A 283 -22.39 -0.93 -15.94
N THR A 284 -22.75 -1.92 -16.76
CA THR A 284 -22.90 -3.30 -16.29
C THR A 284 -21.58 -3.81 -15.71
N GLY A 285 -21.63 -4.42 -14.53
CA GLY A 285 -20.47 -5.06 -13.92
C GLY A 285 -20.12 -6.40 -14.55
N GLY A 286 -18.84 -6.75 -14.51
CA GLY A 286 -18.36 -8.08 -14.87
C GLY A 286 -18.13 -8.97 -13.64
N SER A 287 -17.63 -10.17 -13.90
CA SER A 287 -17.07 -11.06 -12.88
C SER A 287 -15.57 -11.20 -13.10
N VAL A 288 -14.85 -11.64 -12.07
CA VAL A 288 -13.47 -12.09 -12.26
C VAL A 288 -13.42 -13.25 -13.26
N SER A 289 -12.28 -13.45 -13.92
CA SER A 289 -12.05 -14.68 -14.69
C SER A 289 -12.09 -15.89 -13.76
N THR A 290 -12.41 -17.08 -14.28
CA THR A 290 -12.33 -18.33 -13.52
C THR A 290 -10.95 -18.46 -12.85
N PRO A 291 -10.88 -18.48 -11.51
CA PRO A 291 -9.59 -18.57 -10.84
C PRO A 291 -8.91 -19.92 -11.06
N THR A 292 -7.58 -19.92 -11.05
CA THR A 292 -6.77 -21.13 -10.99
C THR A 292 -6.05 -21.19 -9.64
N VAL A 293 -5.89 -22.38 -9.08
CA VAL A 293 -5.27 -22.58 -7.75
C VAL A 293 -4.15 -23.60 -7.86
N THR A 294 -2.98 -23.25 -7.35
CA THR A 294 -1.85 -24.17 -7.17
C THR A 294 -1.56 -24.35 -5.68
N ILE A 295 -1.52 -25.61 -5.23
CA ILE A 295 -1.22 -26.00 -3.84
C ILE A 295 -0.02 -26.95 -3.75
N ALA A 296 0.70 -27.14 -4.85
CA ALA A 296 1.75 -28.16 -4.96
C ALA A 296 2.96 -27.87 -4.05
N ASP A 297 3.20 -26.61 -3.70
CA ASP A 297 4.32 -26.21 -2.85
C ASP A 297 3.84 -25.79 -1.46
N PRO A 298 4.38 -26.38 -0.38
CA PRO A 298 5.26 -27.55 -0.34
C PRO A 298 4.57 -28.90 -0.55
N SER A 299 3.26 -29.01 -0.32
CA SER A 299 2.57 -30.29 -0.41
C SER A 299 1.08 -30.10 -0.74
N PRO A 300 0.54 -30.87 -1.70
CA PRO A 300 -0.88 -30.95 -1.97
C PRO A 300 -1.63 -31.95 -1.06
N ALA A 301 -0.95 -32.59 -0.09
CA ALA A 301 -1.53 -33.65 0.73
C ALA A 301 -2.55 -33.10 1.75
N ALA A 302 -3.56 -33.90 2.06
CA ALA A 302 -4.55 -33.61 3.10
C ALA A 302 -3.87 -33.49 4.47
N GLY A 303 -4.27 -32.48 5.26
CA GLY A 303 -3.63 -32.19 6.54
C GLY A 303 -2.24 -31.54 6.43
N ALA A 304 -1.70 -31.37 5.22
CA ALA A 304 -0.42 -30.72 5.03
C ALA A 304 -0.52 -29.20 5.13
N LEU A 305 0.50 -28.59 5.74
CA LEU A 305 0.66 -27.15 5.75
C LEU A 305 1.17 -26.68 4.38
N THR A 306 0.40 -25.83 3.71
CA THR A 306 0.57 -25.49 2.29
C THR A 306 0.50 -23.98 2.02
N ARG A 307 0.72 -23.62 0.76
CA ARG A 307 0.54 -22.29 0.19
C ARG A 307 -0.44 -22.37 -0.99
N HIS A 308 -1.54 -21.64 -0.92
CA HIS A 308 -2.49 -21.50 -2.02
C HIS A 308 -2.09 -20.30 -2.88
N VAL A 309 -1.66 -20.56 -4.12
CA VAL A 309 -1.40 -19.53 -5.12
C VAL A 309 -2.59 -19.48 -6.07
N ILE A 310 -3.33 -18.37 -6.02
CA ILE A 310 -4.60 -18.17 -6.72
C ILE A 310 -4.41 -17.11 -7.78
N ARG A 311 -4.62 -17.43 -9.06
CA ARG A 311 -4.52 -16.47 -10.18
C ARG A 311 -5.85 -16.25 -10.85
N PHE A 312 -6.19 -14.99 -11.10
CA PHE A 312 -7.39 -14.57 -11.84
C PHE A 312 -7.20 -13.15 -12.39
N SER A 313 -8.01 -12.76 -13.36
CA SER A 313 -8.10 -11.37 -13.84
C SER A 313 -9.37 -10.71 -13.33
N VAL A 314 -9.28 -9.43 -12.95
CA VAL A 314 -10.48 -8.60 -12.75
C VAL A 314 -11.10 -8.27 -14.10
N SER A 315 -12.41 -7.99 -14.13
CA SER A 315 -13.09 -7.68 -15.40
C SER A 315 -12.64 -6.35 -16.01
N GLY A 316 -13.05 -6.07 -17.25
CA GLY A 316 -12.82 -4.77 -17.91
C GLY A 316 -13.44 -3.57 -17.18
N THR A 317 -14.34 -3.81 -16.22
CA THR A 317 -14.90 -2.81 -15.31
C THR A 317 -14.46 -3.00 -13.85
N GLY A 318 -13.67 -4.03 -13.55
CA GLY A 318 -13.37 -4.53 -12.20
C GLY A 318 -12.22 -3.83 -11.48
N GLY A 319 -11.99 -2.54 -11.71
CA GLY A 319 -10.90 -1.83 -11.02
C GLY A 319 -11.10 -1.80 -9.49
N LEU A 320 -10.00 -1.86 -8.73
CA LEU A 320 -10.00 -1.87 -7.26
C LEU A 320 -9.01 -0.83 -6.72
N SER A 321 -9.28 -0.24 -5.56
CA SER A 321 -8.30 0.61 -4.88
C SER A 321 -8.49 0.65 -3.36
N ALA A 322 -7.39 0.84 -2.64
CA ALA A 322 -7.42 1.13 -1.21
C ALA A 322 -8.27 2.37 -0.92
N ASP A 323 -8.17 3.34 -1.82
CA ASP A 323 -8.79 4.65 -1.70
C ASP A 323 -10.32 4.63 -1.78
N ALA A 324 -10.87 3.73 -2.59
CA ALA A 324 -12.30 3.46 -2.57
C ALA A 324 -12.70 2.51 -1.44
N GLY A 325 -11.75 1.89 -0.74
CA GLY A 325 -12.06 0.83 0.22
C GLY A 325 -12.41 -0.51 -0.42
N SER A 326 -11.93 -0.74 -1.64
CA SER A 326 -12.16 -1.98 -2.36
C SER A 326 -11.58 -3.17 -1.59
N ARG A 327 -12.23 -4.34 -1.72
CA ARG A 327 -11.81 -5.59 -1.07
C ARG A 327 -11.88 -6.76 -2.03
N ILE A 328 -11.08 -7.77 -1.74
CA ILE A 328 -11.19 -9.10 -2.36
C ILE A 328 -11.56 -10.07 -1.25
N ALA A 329 -12.54 -10.94 -1.50
CA ALA A 329 -12.86 -12.03 -0.59
C ALA A 329 -12.58 -13.36 -1.28
N VAL A 330 -11.85 -14.21 -0.57
CA VAL A 330 -11.48 -15.55 -1.02
C VAL A 330 -12.06 -16.56 -0.05
N THR A 331 -12.98 -17.39 -0.50
CA THR A 331 -13.54 -18.49 0.28
C THR A 331 -12.68 -19.73 0.08
N VAL A 332 -12.01 -20.18 1.13
CA VAL A 332 -11.18 -21.39 1.11
C VAL A 332 -12.05 -22.65 1.22
N PRO A 333 -11.57 -23.82 0.79
CA PRO A 333 -12.34 -25.06 0.88
C PRO A 333 -12.74 -25.38 2.32
N PRO A 334 -13.91 -26.03 2.53
CA PRO A 334 -14.29 -26.53 3.85
C PRO A 334 -13.22 -27.46 4.46
N GLY A 335 -13.01 -27.35 5.77
CA GLY A 335 -11.98 -28.13 6.47
C GLY A 335 -10.55 -27.60 6.32
N THR A 336 -10.34 -26.47 5.63
CA THR A 336 -9.03 -25.80 5.60
C THR A 336 -8.67 -25.25 6.98
N GLY A 337 -7.53 -25.67 7.53
CA GLY A 337 -7.03 -25.18 8.81
C GLY A 337 -6.26 -23.86 8.66
N THR A 338 -6.33 -23.00 9.69
CA THR A 338 -5.72 -21.66 9.68
C THR A 338 -4.75 -21.41 10.85
N SER A 339 -4.53 -22.38 11.73
CA SER A 339 -3.66 -22.25 12.90
C SER A 339 -2.20 -21.97 12.55
N GLY A 340 -1.75 -22.40 11.35
CA GLY A 340 -0.41 -22.17 10.84
C GLY A 340 -0.24 -20.89 10.03
N TRP A 341 -1.24 -20.00 9.99
CA TRP A 341 -1.29 -18.85 9.10
C TRP A 341 -0.03 -17.96 9.15
N GLN A 342 0.51 -17.63 7.97
CA GLN A 342 1.72 -16.80 7.84
C GLN A 342 1.51 -15.53 7.01
N GLY A 343 0.27 -15.26 6.61
CA GLY A 343 -0.08 -14.07 5.83
C GLY A 343 -0.53 -14.38 4.41
N GLY A 344 -1.18 -13.40 3.81
CA GLY A 344 -1.55 -13.43 2.40
C GLY A 344 -1.08 -12.18 1.68
N THR A 345 -0.61 -12.32 0.45
CA THR A 345 -0.14 -11.20 -0.38
C THR A 345 -0.98 -11.09 -1.65
N ILE A 346 -1.29 -9.86 -2.05
CA ILE A 346 -1.96 -9.54 -3.32
C ILE A 346 -0.91 -8.95 -4.25
N ARG A 347 -0.64 -9.66 -5.34
CA ARG A 347 0.26 -9.24 -6.40
C ARG A 347 -0.55 -8.82 -7.61
N ASP A 348 -0.36 -7.58 -8.08
CA ASP A 348 -0.75 -7.19 -9.43
C ASP A 348 0.33 -7.67 -10.39
N VAL A 349 0.02 -8.73 -11.13
CA VAL A 349 0.94 -9.40 -12.06
C VAL A 349 1.21 -8.49 -13.25
N THR A 350 0.18 -7.80 -13.75
CA THR A 350 0.27 -6.88 -14.89
C THR A 350 1.25 -5.73 -14.61
N ARG A 351 1.23 -5.16 -13.41
CA ARG A 351 2.15 -4.08 -13.00
C ARG A 351 3.40 -4.57 -12.28
N ARG A 352 3.49 -5.86 -11.97
CA ARG A 352 4.57 -6.46 -11.18
C ARG A 352 4.77 -5.68 -9.87
N LEU A 353 3.68 -5.45 -9.14
CA LEU A 353 3.69 -4.75 -7.86
C LEU A 353 2.84 -5.48 -6.80
N ASP A 354 3.32 -5.52 -5.56
CA ASP A 354 2.53 -6.00 -4.42
C ASP A 354 1.64 -4.85 -3.97
N VAL A 355 0.33 -5.07 -4.01
CA VAL A 355 -0.66 -4.00 -3.85
C VAL A 355 -1.46 -4.12 -2.56
N GLY A 356 -1.35 -5.26 -1.87
CA GLY A 356 -2.09 -5.49 -0.65
C GLY A 356 -1.81 -6.83 0.01
N SER A 357 -2.64 -7.16 0.98
CA SER A 357 -2.52 -8.35 1.80
C SER A 357 -3.88 -8.93 2.20
N CYS A 358 -3.89 -10.20 2.53
CA CYS A 358 -5.05 -10.89 3.08
C CYS A 358 -4.89 -11.12 4.59
N ALA A 359 -5.99 -10.97 5.33
CA ALA A 359 -6.09 -11.44 6.69
C ALA A 359 -6.27 -12.96 6.73
N VAL A 360 -6.04 -13.56 7.90
CA VAL A 360 -6.34 -14.97 8.16
C VAL A 360 -7.81 -15.26 7.81
N PRO A 361 -8.14 -16.40 7.17
CA PRO A 361 -9.52 -16.76 6.94
C PRO A 361 -10.29 -16.91 8.25
N VAL A 362 -11.44 -16.25 8.35
CA VAL A 362 -12.42 -16.40 9.42
C VAL A 362 -13.71 -16.88 8.78
N ASP A 363 -14.34 -17.92 9.34
CA ASP A 363 -15.51 -18.60 8.76
C ASP A 363 -15.29 -19.03 7.30
N GLY A 364 -14.07 -19.47 7.00
CA GLY A 364 -13.67 -19.91 5.65
C GLY A 364 -13.40 -18.77 4.66
N VAL A 365 -13.44 -17.49 5.06
CA VAL A 365 -13.25 -16.35 4.15
C VAL A 365 -12.00 -15.54 4.51
N ALA A 366 -10.99 -15.54 3.64
CA ALA A 366 -9.89 -14.59 3.68
C ALA A 366 -10.33 -13.26 3.08
N ARG A 367 -10.36 -12.22 3.92
CA ARG A 367 -10.66 -10.84 3.50
C ARG A 367 -9.35 -10.12 3.19
N CYS A 368 -9.20 -9.67 1.95
CA CYS A 368 -8.01 -9.01 1.47
C CYS A 368 -8.27 -7.52 1.22
N GLY A 369 -7.28 -6.70 1.59
CA GLY A 369 -7.29 -5.25 1.43
C GLY A 369 -5.99 -4.76 0.80
N PHE A 370 -6.00 -3.49 0.39
CA PHE A 370 -4.89 -2.86 -0.33
C PHE A 370 -4.06 -1.98 0.59
N TYR A 371 -2.77 -1.81 0.28
CA TYR A 371 -1.92 -0.82 0.95
C TYR A 371 -2.42 0.60 0.61
N SER A 372 -2.04 1.62 1.39
CA SER A 372 -2.61 2.97 1.30
C SER A 372 -2.72 3.58 -0.11
N THR A 373 -1.76 3.30 -1.00
CA THR A 373 -1.78 3.75 -2.41
C THR A 373 -1.97 2.61 -3.42
N GLY A 374 -2.33 1.43 -2.93
CA GLY A 374 -2.58 0.23 -3.72
C GLY A 374 -3.83 0.41 -4.56
N PHE A 375 -3.72 0.11 -5.84
CA PHE A 375 -4.84 0.05 -6.77
C PHE A 375 -4.64 -1.12 -7.73
N VAL A 376 -5.67 -1.48 -8.48
CA VAL A 376 -5.68 -2.48 -9.54
C VAL A 376 -6.49 -1.88 -10.68
N ASN A 377 -5.92 -1.87 -11.88
CA ASN A 377 -6.61 -1.37 -13.06
C ASN A 377 -7.67 -2.39 -13.52
N PRO A 378 -8.76 -1.94 -14.15
CA PRO A 378 -9.67 -2.86 -14.82
C PRO A 378 -8.93 -3.73 -15.84
N GLY A 379 -9.30 -5.01 -15.94
CA GLY A 379 -8.66 -6.02 -16.79
C GLY A 379 -7.30 -6.55 -16.31
N ALA A 380 -6.81 -6.11 -15.14
CA ALA A 380 -5.52 -6.57 -14.63
C ALA A 380 -5.56 -8.01 -14.09
N GLU A 381 -4.43 -8.69 -14.17
CA GLU A 381 -4.23 -10.03 -13.61
C GLU A 381 -3.66 -9.91 -12.19
N LEU A 382 -4.28 -10.65 -11.27
CA LEU A 382 -3.89 -10.74 -9.87
C LEU A 382 -3.43 -12.15 -9.52
N GLU A 383 -2.44 -12.21 -8.63
CA GLU A 383 -2.00 -13.41 -7.95
C GLU A 383 -2.10 -13.20 -6.44
N LEU A 384 -2.94 -14.01 -5.80
CA LEU A 384 -3.05 -14.06 -4.34
C LEU A 384 -2.25 -15.25 -3.85
N THR A 385 -1.38 -15.03 -2.86
CA THR A 385 -0.62 -16.10 -2.22
C THR A 385 -1.00 -16.17 -0.76
N LEU A 386 -1.73 -17.20 -0.35
CA LEU A 386 -2.14 -17.45 1.04
C LEU A 386 -1.21 -18.51 1.66
N ARG A 387 -0.51 -18.18 2.74
CA ARG A 387 0.54 -19.05 3.32
C ARG A 387 0.16 -19.58 4.69
N GLY A 388 0.55 -20.83 4.96
CA GLY A 388 0.33 -21.46 6.25
C GLY A 388 -1.10 -21.98 6.43
N LEU A 389 -1.78 -22.30 5.32
CA LEU A 389 -3.07 -22.98 5.35
C LEU A 389 -2.84 -24.48 5.48
N THR A 390 -3.64 -25.18 6.28
CA THR A 390 -3.64 -26.64 6.31
C THR A 390 -4.69 -27.15 5.33
N ASN A 391 -4.30 -28.00 4.38
CA ASN A 391 -5.26 -28.59 3.45
C ASN A 391 -6.33 -29.39 4.18
N GLY A 392 -7.57 -29.24 3.72
CA GLY A 392 -8.71 -30.04 4.18
C GLY A 392 -8.65 -31.49 3.68
N PRO A 393 -9.80 -32.19 3.64
CA PRO A 393 -9.85 -33.59 3.22
C PRO A 393 -9.47 -33.79 1.75
N ALA A 394 -8.92 -34.96 1.45
CA ALA A 394 -8.54 -35.36 0.09
C ALA A 394 -9.75 -35.36 -0.86
N GLY A 395 -9.49 -35.08 -2.13
CA GLY A 395 -10.50 -34.99 -3.19
C GLY A 395 -10.43 -33.68 -3.98
N ALA A 396 -11.39 -33.50 -4.88
CA ALA A 396 -11.52 -32.28 -5.66
C ALA A 396 -12.06 -31.15 -4.76
N GLN A 397 -11.35 -30.04 -4.74
CA GLN A 397 -11.67 -28.84 -3.97
C GLN A 397 -11.73 -27.63 -4.89
N SER A 398 -12.40 -26.57 -4.45
CA SER A 398 -12.42 -25.29 -5.16
C SER A 398 -12.36 -24.13 -4.17
N VAL A 399 -11.86 -23.00 -4.66
CA VAL A 399 -11.87 -21.71 -3.95
C VAL A 399 -12.82 -20.80 -4.70
N SER A 400 -13.60 -19.98 -4.00
CA SER A 400 -14.38 -18.91 -4.67
C SER A 400 -13.76 -17.55 -4.42
N VAL A 401 -13.71 -16.72 -5.45
CA VAL A 401 -13.18 -15.36 -5.39
C VAL A 401 -14.26 -14.38 -5.79
N THR A 402 -14.40 -13.30 -5.02
CA THR A 402 -15.21 -12.14 -5.37
C THR A 402 -14.45 -10.86 -5.07
N THR A 403 -14.79 -9.78 -5.76
CA THR A 403 -14.25 -8.45 -5.46
C THR A 403 -15.39 -7.47 -5.25
N THR A 404 -15.10 -6.34 -4.62
CA THR A 404 -16.08 -5.26 -4.48
C THR A 404 -16.45 -4.57 -5.80
N SER A 405 -15.82 -4.94 -6.93
CA SER A 405 -16.13 -4.38 -8.25
C SER A 405 -16.58 -5.43 -9.28
N ASP A 406 -16.37 -6.72 -8.96
CA ASP A 406 -16.70 -7.85 -9.82
C ASP A 406 -17.57 -8.83 -9.02
N LEU A 407 -18.85 -8.87 -9.37
CA LEU A 407 -19.87 -9.70 -8.73
C LEU A 407 -20.57 -10.54 -9.82
N PRO A 408 -21.04 -11.76 -9.51
CA PRO A 408 -20.94 -12.46 -8.22
C PRO A 408 -19.59 -13.16 -8.02
N ALA A 409 -19.46 -13.91 -6.92
CA ALA A 409 -18.29 -14.75 -6.67
C ALA A 409 -18.15 -15.85 -7.74
N VAL A 410 -16.91 -16.12 -8.16
CA VAL A 410 -16.58 -17.12 -9.18
C VAL A 410 -15.75 -18.23 -8.53
N ALA A 411 -16.20 -19.47 -8.71
CA ALA A 411 -15.45 -20.66 -8.27
C ALA A 411 -14.25 -20.92 -9.19
N SER A 412 -13.14 -21.36 -8.60
CA SER A 412 -11.95 -21.77 -9.32
C SER A 412 -12.20 -23.04 -10.14
N THR A 413 -11.32 -23.30 -11.10
CA THR A 413 -11.17 -24.67 -11.61
C THR A 413 -10.86 -25.60 -10.42
N PRO A 414 -11.46 -26.81 -10.35
CA PRO A 414 -11.16 -27.73 -9.26
C PRO A 414 -9.67 -28.06 -9.21
N PHE A 415 -9.11 -28.08 -8.01
CA PHE A 415 -7.78 -28.60 -7.73
C PHE A 415 -7.90 -29.82 -6.82
N VAL A 416 -6.92 -30.71 -6.88
CA VAL A 416 -6.98 -31.98 -6.13
C VAL A 416 -6.11 -31.88 -4.90
N VAL A 417 -6.71 -32.11 -3.73
CA VAL A 417 -5.98 -32.43 -2.49
C VAL A 417 -5.72 -33.93 -2.49
N LEU A 418 -4.45 -34.32 -2.41
CA LEU A 418 -4.05 -35.73 -2.41
C LEU A 418 -4.22 -36.35 -1.02
N GLY A 419 -4.33 -37.68 -0.96
CA GLY A 419 -4.26 -38.39 0.31
C GLY A 419 -2.95 -38.11 1.05
N GLY A 420 -3.02 -38.01 2.38
CA GLY A 420 -1.84 -37.90 3.24
C GLY A 420 -0.99 -39.16 3.15
N GLY A 421 0.29 -39.01 2.83
CA GLY A 421 1.26 -40.09 2.92
C GLY A 421 1.84 -40.22 4.33
N ALA A 422 2.65 -41.27 4.52
CA ALA A 422 3.44 -41.47 5.73
C ALA A 422 4.93 -41.48 5.36
N LEU A 423 5.78 -41.11 6.31
CA LEU A 423 7.23 -41.25 6.16
C LEU A 423 7.61 -42.70 5.87
N THR A 424 8.69 -42.91 5.15
CA THR A 424 9.31 -44.24 4.97
C THR A 424 10.78 -44.19 5.34
N GLY A 425 11.43 -45.35 5.49
CA GLY A 425 12.85 -45.42 5.81
C GLY A 425 13.24 -44.78 7.15
N VAL A 426 12.29 -44.68 8.10
CA VAL A 426 12.54 -44.12 9.43
C VAL A 426 13.49 -45.04 10.19
N ALA A 427 14.68 -44.55 10.48
CA ALA A 427 15.73 -45.31 11.15
C ALA A 427 16.49 -44.43 12.15
N LEU A 428 16.79 -44.98 13.32
CA LEU A 428 17.62 -44.34 14.34
C LEU A 428 18.92 -45.14 14.52
N ARG A 429 20.05 -44.46 14.43
CA ARG A 429 21.38 -45.01 14.70
C ARG A 429 22.04 -44.22 15.81
N PHE A 430 22.45 -44.90 16.87
CA PHE A 430 23.23 -44.29 17.95
C PHE A 430 24.72 -44.42 17.62
N GLY A 431 25.41 -43.29 17.69
CA GLY A 431 26.82 -43.13 17.34
C GLY A 431 27.28 -41.74 17.74
N SER A 432 28.46 -41.32 17.28
CA SER A 432 28.99 -39.98 17.50
C SER A 432 29.29 -39.31 16.14
N PRO A 433 28.31 -38.62 15.51
CA PRO A 433 26.97 -38.24 16.01
C PRO A 433 25.90 -39.35 15.88
N ALA A 434 24.80 -39.22 16.64
CA ALA A 434 23.61 -40.02 16.44
C ALA A 434 22.85 -39.53 15.20
N GLU A 435 22.22 -40.43 14.45
CA GLU A 435 21.60 -40.10 13.17
C GLU A 435 20.20 -40.66 13.02
N VAL A 436 19.28 -39.82 12.54
CA VAL A 436 17.94 -40.20 12.15
C VAL A 436 17.84 -40.12 10.63
N GLY A 437 17.53 -41.24 9.97
CA GLY A 437 17.17 -41.28 8.56
C GLY A 437 15.66 -41.28 8.39
N LEU A 438 15.15 -40.58 7.39
CA LEU A 438 13.73 -40.60 7.01
C LEU A 438 13.55 -40.18 5.54
N VAL A 439 12.51 -40.69 4.89
CA VAL A 439 12.15 -40.38 3.50
C VAL A 439 10.73 -39.81 3.51
N THR A 440 10.57 -38.60 2.96
CA THR A 440 9.26 -37.98 2.81
C THR A 440 8.38 -38.77 1.83
N SER A 441 7.06 -38.76 1.99
CA SER A 441 6.20 -39.51 1.06
C SER A 441 6.16 -38.86 -0.33
N ALA A 442 5.59 -39.57 -1.30
CA ALA A 442 5.37 -39.05 -2.66
C ALA A 442 4.49 -37.78 -2.72
N THR A 443 3.78 -37.45 -1.63
CA THR A 443 2.96 -36.23 -1.51
C THR A 443 3.44 -35.29 -0.41
N GLY A 444 4.46 -35.67 0.37
CA GLY A 444 4.85 -35.05 1.64
C GLY A 444 6.00 -34.04 1.60
N GLY A 445 5.97 -33.05 0.70
CA GLY A 445 7.01 -32.01 0.69
C GLY A 445 6.94 -31.05 1.88
N LEU A 446 8.06 -30.40 2.24
CA LEU A 446 8.17 -29.44 3.35
C LEU A 446 8.72 -28.09 2.86
N SER A 447 8.30 -26.98 3.46
CA SER A 447 8.88 -25.65 3.17
C SER A 447 8.88 -24.75 4.39
N ALA A 448 9.95 -23.98 4.55
CA ALA A 448 10.05 -22.93 5.53
C ALA A 448 8.96 -21.85 5.36
N ASP A 449 8.60 -21.51 4.12
CA ASP A 449 7.58 -20.51 3.79
C ASP A 449 6.15 -20.95 4.13
N ALA A 450 5.95 -22.26 4.27
CA ALA A 450 4.71 -22.80 4.82
C ALA A 450 4.77 -22.93 6.34
N GLY A 451 5.97 -22.94 6.93
CA GLY A 451 6.17 -23.21 8.37
C GLY A 451 6.29 -24.68 8.71
N SER A 452 6.67 -25.52 7.75
CA SER A 452 6.75 -26.97 7.95
C SER A 452 7.67 -27.34 9.12
N ARG A 453 7.37 -28.47 9.76
CA ARG A 453 8.11 -29.02 10.91
C ARG A 453 8.32 -30.53 10.75
N ILE A 454 9.42 -31.01 11.30
CA ILE A 454 9.67 -32.43 11.52
C ILE A 454 9.56 -32.66 13.03
N ARG A 455 8.76 -33.63 13.45
CA ARG A 455 8.58 -34.01 14.85
C ARG A 455 9.19 -35.39 15.05
N LEU A 456 10.03 -35.51 16.07
CA LEU A 456 10.70 -36.73 16.45
C LEU A 456 10.41 -37.01 17.92
N THR A 457 10.08 -38.26 18.24
CA THR A 457 9.87 -38.72 19.61
C THR A 457 10.87 -39.84 19.87
N PHE A 458 11.90 -39.55 20.64
CA PHE A 458 12.94 -40.53 20.98
C PHE A 458 12.43 -41.55 22.02
N PRO A 459 13.05 -42.73 22.09
CA PRO A 459 12.73 -43.72 23.11
C PRO A 459 12.89 -43.19 24.53
N ALA A 460 12.08 -43.69 25.45
CA ALA A 460 12.22 -43.37 26.88
C ALA A 460 13.63 -43.72 27.39
N GLY A 461 14.21 -42.84 28.23
CA GLY A 461 15.57 -42.99 28.75
C GLY A 461 16.67 -42.48 27.82
N THR A 462 16.35 -41.93 26.65
CA THR A 462 17.33 -41.25 25.79
C THR A 462 17.88 -40.02 26.50
N ALA A 463 19.21 -39.91 26.58
CA ALA A 463 19.87 -38.78 27.23
C ALA A 463 20.39 -37.77 26.20
N PHE A 464 20.20 -36.48 26.49
CA PHE A 464 20.63 -35.37 25.66
C PHE A 464 21.67 -34.55 26.42
N SER A 465 22.94 -34.59 26.01
CA SER A 465 24.05 -33.88 26.66
C SER A 465 24.69 -32.84 25.74
N GLY A 466 25.01 -31.65 26.26
CA GLY A 466 25.62 -30.55 25.48
C GLY A 466 24.66 -29.86 24.49
N THR A 467 25.19 -29.25 23.43
CA THR A 467 24.39 -28.62 22.35
C THR A 467 23.75 -29.69 21.47
N THR A 468 22.46 -29.98 21.70
CA THR A 468 21.69 -30.99 20.96
C THR A 468 21.11 -30.49 19.63
N ASN A 469 21.64 -29.41 19.06
CA ASN A 469 21.11 -28.83 17.83
C ASN A 469 21.37 -29.79 16.67
N GLY A 470 20.35 -30.59 16.34
CA GLY A 470 20.38 -31.47 15.19
C GLY A 470 20.43 -30.66 13.90
N ILE A 471 21.20 -31.12 12.91
CA ILE A 471 21.20 -30.54 11.56
C ILE A 471 20.37 -31.44 10.66
N VAL A 472 19.36 -30.87 10.01
CA VAL A 472 18.55 -31.56 9.01
C VAL A 472 19.23 -31.39 7.66
N ARG A 473 19.70 -32.48 7.08
CA ARG A 473 20.32 -32.54 5.75
C ARG A 473 19.43 -33.30 4.79
N ASP A 474 19.17 -32.68 3.66
CA ASP A 474 18.56 -33.34 2.51
C ASP A 474 19.66 -34.02 1.71
N LEU A 475 19.66 -35.35 1.74
CA LEU A 475 20.65 -36.18 1.06
C LEU A 475 20.38 -36.25 -0.45
N THR A 476 19.11 -36.20 -0.87
CA THR A 476 18.75 -36.18 -2.30
C THR A 476 19.32 -34.93 -2.98
N ARG A 477 19.23 -33.77 -2.31
CA ARG A 477 19.76 -32.49 -2.83
C ARG A 477 21.16 -32.13 -2.34
N GLY A 478 21.69 -32.86 -1.36
CA GLY A 478 23.02 -32.65 -0.78
C GLY A 478 23.18 -31.33 -0.01
N VAL A 479 22.11 -30.79 0.56
CA VAL A 479 22.08 -29.48 1.23
C VAL A 479 21.52 -29.58 2.65
N ASP A 480 22.06 -28.78 3.57
CA ASP A 480 21.48 -28.64 4.91
C ASP A 480 20.26 -27.71 4.83
N VAL A 481 19.10 -28.22 5.24
CA VAL A 481 17.79 -27.58 5.05
C VAL A 481 17.17 -27.07 6.33
N GLY A 482 17.67 -27.47 7.48
CA GLY A 482 17.09 -27.07 8.75
C GLY A 482 17.91 -27.43 9.97
N SER A 483 17.34 -27.10 11.12
CA SER A 483 17.92 -27.37 12.42
C SER A 483 16.84 -27.78 13.42
N CYS A 484 17.24 -28.59 14.40
CA CYS A 484 16.39 -29.02 15.49
C CYS A 484 16.58 -28.12 16.72
N GLY A 485 15.46 -27.78 17.37
CA GLY A 485 15.48 -27.06 18.63
C GLY A 485 15.85 -27.96 19.81
N SER A 486 15.96 -27.36 20.99
CA SER A 486 16.20 -28.09 22.24
C SER A 486 15.09 -29.13 22.50
N PRO A 487 15.43 -30.33 23.00
CA PRO A 487 14.44 -31.34 23.35
C PRO A 487 13.49 -30.88 24.47
N ALA A 488 12.21 -31.27 24.36
CA ALA A 488 11.22 -31.15 25.42
C ALA A 488 10.88 -32.58 25.91
N GLY A 489 11.56 -33.02 26.97
CA GLY A 489 11.57 -34.43 27.36
C GLY A 489 12.27 -35.27 26.29
N VAL A 490 11.57 -36.24 25.70
CA VAL A 490 12.07 -37.05 24.57
C VAL A 490 11.66 -36.52 23.20
N ASN A 491 10.89 -35.42 23.15
CA ASN A 491 10.39 -34.85 21.92
C ASN A 491 11.35 -33.80 21.36
N VAL A 492 11.66 -33.89 20.07
CA VAL A 492 12.47 -32.93 19.34
C VAL A 492 11.68 -32.41 18.15
N THR A 493 11.64 -31.09 17.99
CA THR A 493 11.04 -30.45 16.82
C THR A 493 12.10 -29.77 15.99
N CYS A 494 12.11 -30.06 14.69
CA CYS A 494 13.01 -29.44 13.73
C CYS A 494 12.27 -28.49 12.80
N GLY A 495 12.87 -27.33 12.56
CA GLY A 495 12.40 -26.33 11.60
C GLY A 495 13.34 -26.25 10.41
N LEU A 496 12.82 -25.77 9.28
CA LEU A 496 13.61 -25.50 8.09
C LEU A 496 14.24 -24.09 8.16
N TYR A 497 15.42 -23.93 7.58
CA TYR A 497 16.04 -22.61 7.40
C TYR A 497 15.21 -21.74 6.46
N SER A 498 15.34 -20.42 6.57
CA SER A 498 14.62 -19.49 5.70
C SER A 498 14.80 -19.86 4.22
N THR A 499 13.68 -19.92 3.46
CA THR A 499 13.59 -20.33 2.05
C THR A 499 13.96 -21.79 1.73
N ALA A 500 14.34 -22.60 2.73
CA ALA A 500 14.60 -24.00 2.51
C ALA A 500 13.28 -24.76 2.31
N PHE A 501 13.35 -25.80 1.47
CA PHE A 501 12.26 -26.72 1.19
C PHE A 501 12.82 -28.15 1.15
N VAL A 502 11.94 -29.14 1.13
CA VAL A 502 12.21 -30.57 0.91
C VAL A 502 11.14 -31.03 -0.07
N ASN A 503 11.51 -31.69 -1.16
CA ASN A 503 10.53 -32.19 -2.14
C ASN A 503 9.88 -33.47 -1.62
N PRO A 504 8.67 -33.80 -2.11
CA PRO A 504 8.11 -35.13 -1.90
C PRO A 504 9.08 -36.23 -2.38
N GLY A 505 9.26 -37.27 -1.58
CA GLY A 505 10.17 -38.39 -1.87
C GLY A 505 11.65 -38.16 -1.50
N ASP A 506 12.02 -36.97 -1.00
CA ASP A 506 13.41 -36.70 -0.62
C ASP A 506 13.84 -37.50 0.62
N VAL A 507 15.09 -37.92 0.60
CA VAL A 507 15.76 -38.65 1.68
C VAL A 507 16.46 -37.65 2.59
N LEU A 508 16.12 -37.66 3.87
CA LEU A 508 16.66 -36.79 4.89
C LEU A 508 17.52 -37.56 5.90
N ARG A 509 18.57 -36.92 6.38
CA ARG A 509 19.37 -37.33 7.53
C ARG A 509 19.41 -36.20 8.54
N ILE A 510 19.14 -36.52 9.80
CA ILE A 510 19.25 -35.58 10.91
C ILE A 510 20.37 -36.06 11.84
N SER A 511 21.43 -35.26 11.97
CA SER A 511 22.60 -35.61 12.76
C SER A 511 22.61 -34.83 14.08
N PHE A 512 22.74 -35.54 15.20
CA PHE A 512 22.75 -35.01 16.56
C PHE A 512 24.08 -35.31 17.27
N PRO A 513 24.86 -34.30 17.68
CA PRO A 513 26.20 -34.51 18.24
C PRO A 513 26.22 -34.97 19.71
N GLY A 514 25.10 -34.86 20.44
CA GLY A 514 25.05 -35.06 21.89
C GLY A 514 23.90 -35.96 22.37
N ILE A 515 23.54 -36.98 21.59
CA ILE A 515 22.51 -37.96 21.97
C ILE A 515 23.18 -39.28 22.35
N THR A 516 22.85 -39.78 23.54
CA THR A 516 23.31 -41.08 24.01
C THR A 516 22.15 -42.07 24.07
N ALA A 517 22.43 -43.32 23.69
CA ALA A 517 21.45 -44.39 23.69
C ALA A 517 20.88 -44.67 25.11
N PRO A 518 19.58 -44.98 25.22
CA PRO A 518 18.99 -45.50 26.45
C PRO A 518 19.51 -46.91 26.77
N ALA A 519 19.34 -47.34 28.02
CA ALA A 519 19.68 -48.70 28.44
C ALA A 519 18.84 -49.78 27.72
N LEU A 520 17.61 -49.46 27.34
CA LEU A 520 16.73 -50.32 26.55
C LEU A 520 16.47 -49.68 25.18
N LEU A 521 16.92 -50.36 24.12
CA LEU A 521 16.67 -49.92 22.75
C LEU A 521 15.21 -50.19 22.38
N ALA A 522 14.44 -49.12 22.15
CA ALA A 522 13.09 -49.17 21.61
C ALA A 522 12.98 -48.28 20.36
N PRO A 523 11.95 -48.46 19.51
CA PRO A 523 11.71 -47.60 18.35
C PRO A 523 11.52 -46.12 18.72
N MET A 524 11.96 -45.22 17.84
CA MET A 524 11.52 -43.81 17.86
C MET A 524 10.29 -43.63 16.96
N THR A 525 9.53 -42.56 17.13
CA THR A 525 8.54 -42.14 16.12
C THR A 525 8.96 -40.85 15.43
N ALA A 526 8.56 -40.70 14.17
CA ALA A 526 8.75 -39.50 13.39
C ALA A 526 7.48 -39.15 12.59
N SER A 527 7.20 -37.87 12.46
CA SER A 527 6.18 -37.33 11.55
C SER A 527 6.63 -35.98 11.00
N THR A 528 5.95 -35.51 9.96
CA THR A 528 6.14 -34.15 9.46
C THR A 528 4.81 -33.44 9.38
N THR A 529 4.84 -32.12 9.18
CA THR A 529 3.62 -31.34 8.91
C THR A 529 2.92 -31.71 7.61
N SER A 530 3.53 -32.53 6.75
CA SER A 530 2.94 -32.98 5.47
C SER A 530 2.70 -34.50 5.43
N ASP A 531 3.45 -35.26 6.24
CA ASP A 531 3.31 -36.69 6.50
C ASP A 531 2.86 -36.85 7.96
N VAL A 532 1.56 -36.61 8.17
CA VAL A 532 0.97 -36.48 9.51
C VAL A 532 0.98 -37.79 10.30
N PRO A 533 0.75 -38.99 9.70
CA PRO A 533 0.85 -40.23 10.44
C PRO A 533 2.25 -40.40 11.04
N GLU A 534 2.32 -40.62 12.36
CA GLU A 534 3.57 -40.97 13.01
C GLU A 534 4.02 -42.37 12.58
N VAL A 535 5.30 -42.48 12.22
CA VAL A 535 5.92 -43.72 11.77
C VAL A 535 6.99 -44.12 12.77
N ALA A 536 6.88 -45.34 13.29
CA ALA A 536 7.89 -45.92 14.16
C ALA A 536 9.11 -46.39 13.35
N SER A 537 10.30 -46.20 13.89
CA SER A 537 11.51 -46.79 13.33
C SER A 537 11.55 -48.30 13.56
N GLY A 538 12.43 -49.00 12.84
CA GLY A 538 12.90 -50.31 13.31
C GLY A 538 13.63 -50.21 14.66
N ALA A 539 14.04 -51.36 15.21
CA ALA A 539 14.90 -51.38 16.40
C ALA A 539 16.18 -50.55 16.15
N PRO A 540 16.59 -49.67 17.08
CA PRO A 540 17.79 -48.85 16.90
C PRO A 540 19.04 -49.72 16.81
N VAL A 541 20.01 -49.27 16.01
CA VAL A 541 21.31 -49.93 15.90
C VAL A 541 22.38 -49.06 16.58
N VAL A 542 23.27 -49.68 17.36
CA VAL A 542 24.44 -49.04 17.97
C VAL A 542 25.67 -49.42 17.15
N GLU A 543 26.46 -48.43 16.72
CA GLU A 543 27.69 -48.69 15.97
C GLU A 543 28.76 -49.33 16.87
N PRO A 544 29.40 -50.45 16.47
CA PRO A 544 30.47 -51.05 17.26
C PRO A 544 31.72 -50.17 17.26
N THR A 545 32.29 -49.94 18.45
CA THR A 545 33.55 -49.19 18.63
C THR A 545 34.68 -49.80 17.79
N PRO A 546 35.41 -49.03 16.96
CA PRO A 546 36.47 -49.58 16.11
C PRO A 546 37.65 -50.06 16.95
N THR A 547 38.03 -51.33 16.80
CA THR A 547 39.27 -51.90 17.34
C THR A 547 40.47 -51.33 16.57
N PRO A 548 41.52 -50.80 17.22
CA PRO A 548 42.68 -50.25 16.52
C PRO A 548 43.41 -51.33 15.73
N THR A 549 43.51 -51.15 14.41
CA THR A 549 44.26 -52.06 13.52
C THR A 549 45.70 -51.52 13.37
N PRO A 550 46.75 -52.32 13.61
CA PRO A 550 48.14 -51.87 13.46
C PRO A 550 48.51 -51.66 11.99
N THR A 551 49.26 -50.59 11.73
CA THR A 551 49.76 -50.13 10.43
C THR A 551 50.71 -51.15 9.78
N PRO A 552 50.43 -51.69 8.58
CA PRO A 552 51.41 -52.48 7.83
C PRO A 552 52.37 -51.60 7.01
N THR A 553 53.63 -52.03 7.00
CA THR A 553 54.80 -51.54 6.24
C THR A 553 54.61 -51.65 4.72
N PRO A 554 55.10 -50.69 3.90
CA PRO A 554 54.90 -50.71 2.45
C PRO A 554 55.82 -51.71 1.73
N THR A 555 55.25 -52.47 0.79
CA THR A 555 55.96 -53.37 -0.15
C THR A 555 55.57 -52.97 -1.60
N PRO A 556 56.50 -52.97 -2.57
CA PRO A 556 56.30 -52.37 -3.89
C PRO A 556 55.33 -53.14 -4.83
N SER A 557 54.85 -52.39 -5.83
CA SER A 557 53.89 -52.69 -6.90
C SER A 557 54.62 -52.81 -8.26
N PRO A 558 54.05 -53.36 -9.37
CA PRO A 558 53.15 -54.51 -9.59
C PRO A 558 53.59 -55.39 -10.81
N SER A 559 52.83 -56.44 -11.17
CA SER A 559 52.64 -56.90 -12.57
C SER A 559 51.33 -57.71 -12.71
N PRO A 560 50.57 -57.62 -13.83
CA PRO A 560 49.12 -57.86 -13.84
C PRO A 560 48.68 -59.22 -14.42
N GLU A 561 47.57 -59.76 -13.92
CA GLU A 561 46.71 -60.76 -14.57
C GLU A 561 45.22 -60.40 -14.35
N PRO A 562 44.30 -60.87 -15.22
CA PRO A 562 43.25 -60.05 -15.80
C PRO A 562 42.02 -59.97 -14.91
N THR A 563 41.53 -58.74 -14.68
CA THR A 563 40.30 -58.50 -13.93
C THR A 563 39.10 -58.44 -14.88
N ALA A 564 38.06 -59.18 -14.48
CA ALA A 564 36.76 -59.25 -15.11
C ALA A 564 36.10 -57.86 -15.32
N VAL A 565 35.33 -57.79 -16.39
CA VAL A 565 34.54 -56.64 -16.82
C VAL A 565 33.60 -56.17 -15.70
N PRO A 566 33.71 -54.93 -15.20
CA PRO A 566 32.72 -54.36 -14.32
C PRO A 566 31.55 -53.79 -15.15
N THR A 567 30.35 -54.16 -14.76
CA THR A 567 29.09 -53.58 -15.23
C THR A 567 29.06 -52.09 -14.89
N VAL A 568 28.77 -51.27 -15.90
CA VAL A 568 28.73 -49.81 -15.83
C VAL A 568 27.65 -49.37 -14.83
N ILE A 569 28.04 -48.94 -13.63
CA ILE A 569 27.17 -48.14 -12.75
C ILE A 569 27.21 -46.72 -13.28
N ALA A 570 26.05 -46.20 -13.69
CA ALA A 570 25.88 -44.84 -14.19
C ALA A 570 26.42 -43.84 -13.16
N THR A 571 27.43 -43.07 -13.57
CA THR A 571 27.95 -41.91 -12.86
C THR A 571 26.82 -40.92 -12.61
N PRO A 572 26.68 -40.32 -11.41
CA PRO A 572 25.67 -39.28 -11.19
C PRO A 572 25.95 -38.13 -12.15
N THR A 573 24.97 -37.81 -13.00
CA THR A 573 25.03 -36.69 -13.93
C THR A 573 25.28 -35.40 -13.13
N PRO A 574 26.40 -34.68 -13.36
CA PRO A 574 26.69 -33.47 -12.61
C PRO A 574 25.57 -32.44 -12.83
N THR A 575 25.17 -31.76 -11.76
CA THR A 575 24.14 -30.71 -11.84
C THR A 575 24.54 -29.66 -12.88
N PRO A 576 23.67 -29.31 -13.83
CA PRO A 576 23.97 -28.33 -14.87
C PRO A 576 24.40 -26.99 -14.28
N ASN A 577 25.44 -26.38 -14.84
CA ASN A 577 25.95 -25.06 -14.43
C ASN A 577 25.07 -23.89 -14.90
N ALA A 578 24.05 -24.15 -15.73
CA ALA A 578 23.04 -23.18 -16.13
C ALA A 578 21.71 -23.89 -16.40
N ARG A 579 20.58 -23.25 -16.04
CA ARG A 579 19.22 -23.73 -16.32
C ARG A 579 18.29 -22.56 -16.68
N PRO A 580 17.28 -22.77 -17.54
CA PRO A 580 16.25 -21.76 -17.77
C PRO A 580 15.38 -21.61 -16.51
N ALA A 581 15.01 -20.37 -16.16
CA ALA A 581 14.10 -20.07 -15.05
C ALA A 581 12.75 -19.50 -15.53
N GLU A 582 12.76 -18.73 -16.62
CA GLU A 582 11.55 -18.16 -17.21
C GLU A 582 11.80 -17.89 -18.70
N GLY A 583 10.79 -18.05 -19.55
CA GLY A 583 10.88 -17.75 -20.98
C GLY A 583 11.91 -18.61 -21.74
N THR A 584 12.24 -18.19 -22.96
CA THR A 584 13.12 -18.96 -23.85
C THR A 584 14.56 -18.46 -23.72
N VAL A 585 15.47 -19.36 -23.33
CA VAL A 585 16.92 -19.13 -23.30
C VAL A 585 17.57 -19.97 -24.39
N LYS A 586 18.40 -19.36 -25.23
CA LYS A 586 19.13 -20.09 -26.29
C LYS A 586 20.63 -20.07 -26.05
N VAL A 587 21.31 -21.15 -26.39
CA VAL A 587 22.76 -21.31 -26.25
C VAL A 587 23.40 -21.65 -27.58
N LYS A 588 24.52 -21.00 -27.86
CA LYS A 588 25.42 -21.32 -28.96
C LYS A 588 26.75 -21.77 -28.38
N VAL A 589 27.03 -23.07 -28.46
CA VAL A 589 28.26 -23.70 -27.95
C VAL A 589 29.50 -23.29 -28.76
N PRO A 590 30.73 -23.36 -28.19
CA PRO A 590 31.97 -23.07 -28.92
C PRO A 590 32.08 -23.90 -30.20
N GLY A 591 32.49 -23.27 -31.31
CA GLY A 591 32.60 -23.92 -32.62
C GLY A 591 31.30 -24.02 -33.41
N SER A 592 30.13 -23.79 -32.80
CA SER A 592 28.84 -23.76 -33.50
C SER A 592 28.48 -22.36 -34.02
N SER A 593 27.80 -22.31 -35.17
CA SER A 593 27.18 -21.09 -35.71
C SER A 593 25.69 -20.95 -35.34
N ARG A 594 25.05 -21.99 -34.78
CA ARG A 594 23.61 -22.04 -34.51
C ARG A 594 23.29 -21.93 -33.02
N TYR A 595 22.22 -21.22 -32.70
CA TYR A 595 21.62 -21.19 -31.36
C TYR A 595 20.60 -22.32 -31.22
N VAL A 596 20.69 -23.05 -30.11
CA VAL A 596 19.75 -24.12 -29.71
C VAL A 596 19.11 -23.71 -28.39
N GLU A 597 17.88 -24.13 -28.13
CA GLU A 597 17.24 -23.87 -26.82
C GLU A 597 18.02 -24.55 -25.70
N LEU A 598 18.10 -23.91 -24.54
CA LEU A 598 18.83 -24.42 -23.38
C LEU A 598 18.12 -25.65 -22.83
N ASP A 599 18.75 -26.81 -22.98
CA ASP A 599 18.31 -28.04 -22.32
C ASP A 599 18.55 -27.92 -20.80
N PRO A 600 17.50 -28.02 -19.96
CA PRO A 600 17.63 -27.90 -18.50
C PRO A 600 18.41 -29.06 -17.87
N ALA A 601 18.60 -30.18 -18.56
CA ALA A 601 19.37 -31.34 -18.11
C ALA A 601 20.84 -31.31 -18.57
N ALA A 602 21.18 -30.49 -19.56
CA ALA A 602 22.54 -30.37 -20.09
C ALA A 602 23.24 -29.10 -19.58
N GLY A 603 24.44 -29.25 -19.02
CA GLY A 603 25.28 -28.11 -18.66
C GLY A 603 25.68 -27.27 -19.88
N VAL A 604 25.91 -25.97 -19.68
CA VAL A 604 26.41 -25.05 -20.71
C VAL A 604 27.94 -25.04 -20.69
N PRO A 605 28.63 -25.49 -21.75
CA PRO A 605 30.09 -25.44 -21.81
C PRO A 605 30.62 -24.00 -21.66
N LEU A 606 31.75 -23.83 -20.96
CA LEU A 606 32.44 -22.53 -20.92
C LEU A 606 32.88 -22.14 -22.35
N GLY A 607 32.76 -20.86 -22.67
CA GLY A 607 32.93 -20.31 -24.01
C GLY A 607 31.61 -20.20 -24.80
N SER A 608 30.52 -20.81 -24.33
CA SER A 608 29.22 -20.69 -24.99
C SER A 608 28.66 -19.28 -24.91
N THR A 609 27.92 -18.88 -25.95
CA THR A 609 27.13 -17.63 -25.96
C THR A 609 25.68 -17.94 -25.60
N VAL A 610 25.17 -17.29 -24.55
CA VAL A 610 23.81 -17.44 -24.05
C VAL A 610 23.00 -16.21 -24.45
N ASP A 611 21.85 -16.43 -25.10
CA ASP A 611 20.83 -15.42 -25.39
C ASP A 611 19.69 -15.56 -24.38
N ALA A 612 19.60 -14.58 -23.47
CA ALA A 612 18.56 -14.46 -22.46
C ALA A 612 17.72 -13.18 -22.68
N LYS A 613 17.50 -12.76 -23.92
CA LYS A 613 16.64 -11.60 -24.22
C LYS A 613 15.15 -11.87 -24.02
N GLN A 614 14.74 -13.12 -24.26
CA GLN A 614 13.34 -13.57 -24.17
C GLN A 614 13.12 -14.51 -22.98
N GLY A 615 14.05 -14.55 -22.03
CA GLY A 615 13.99 -15.41 -20.87
C GLY A 615 15.01 -15.04 -19.80
N THR A 616 15.01 -15.80 -18.73
CA THR A 616 15.93 -15.67 -17.59
C THR A 616 16.68 -16.99 -17.43
N VAL A 617 18.01 -16.91 -17.35
CA VAL A 617 18.87 -18.07 -17.09
C VAL A 617 19.46 -17.98 -15.69
N VAL A 618 19.34 -19.04 -14.90
CA VAL A 618 20.06 -19.19 -13.64
C VAL A 618 21.41 -19.81 -13.97
N ILE A 619 22.49 -19.16 -13.55
CA ILE A 619 23.86 -19.69 -13.69
C ILE A 619 24.41 -19.95 -12.30
N ARG A 620 25.06 -21.11 -12.15
CA ARG A 620 25.78 -21.51 -10.94
C ARG A 620 27.28 -21.28 -11.12
N ASP A 621 27.91 -20.67 -10.12
CA ASP A 621 29.37 -20.51 -10.07
C ASP A 621 30.08 -21.76 -9.51
N GLY A 622 31.41 -21.74 -9.53
CA GLY A 622 32.23 -22.86 -9.02
C GLY A 622 32.28 -22.98 -7.50
N SER A 623 31.64 -22.07 -6.76
CA SER A 623 31.53 -22.06 -5.30
C SER A 623 30.12 -22.39 -4.79
N GLY A 624 29.20 -22.75 -5.69
CA GLY A 624 27.80 -23.05 -5.35
C GLY A 624 26.88 -21.82 -5.27
N GLY A 625 27.36 -20.62 -5.59
CA GLY A 625 26.54 -19.42 -5.72
C GLY A 625 25.69 -19.48 -7.00
N GLU A 626 24.46 -18.97 -6.94
CA GLU A 626 23.56 -18.87 -8.10
C GLU A 626 23.14 -17.41 -8.33
N ALA A 627 23.05 -17.04 -9.61
CA ALA A 627 22.48 -15.77 -10.03
C ALA A 627 21.68 -15.93 -11.33
N GLU A 628 20.56 -15.23 -11.38
CA GLU A 628 19.70 -15.06 -12.55
C GLU A 628 20.27 -13.97 -13.46
N PHE A 629 20.23 -14.22 -14.76
CA PHE A 629 20.64 -13.28 -15.79
C PHE A 629 19.58 -13.18 -16.89
N SER A 630 19.25 -11.95 -17.30
CA SER A 630 18.21 -11.69 -18.30
C SER A 630 18.45 -10.40 -19.07
N ASP A 631 17.67 -10.21 -20.14
CA ASP A 631 17.61 -8.99 -20.96
C ASP A 631 18.93 -8.69 -21.69
N GLY A 632 19.67 -9.75 -22.07
CA GLY A 632 20.98 -9.63 -22.69
C GLY A 632 21.53 -10.90 -23.33
N ILE A 633 22.54 -10.73 -24.19
CA ILE A 633 23.34 -11.82 -24.75
C ILE A 633 24.78 -11.71 -24.23
N PHE A 634 25.33 -12.82 -23.74
CA PHE A 634 26.66 -12.86 -23.16
C PHE A 634 27.39 -14.17 -23.43
N THR A 635 28.73 -14.11 -23.43
CA THR A 635 29.58 -15.31 -23.42
C THR A 635 29.93 -15.67 -21.98
N LEU A 636 29.76 -16.95 -21.65
CA LEU A 636 30.08 -17.50 -20.35
C LEU A 636 31.55 -17.94 -20.32
N SER A 637 32.31 -17.51 -19.33
CA SER A 637 33.71 -17.91 -19.13
C SER A 637 34.02 -17.99 -17.64
N ARG A 638 35.23 -18.44 -17.28
CA ARG A 638 35.67 -18.55 -15.89
C ARG A 638 37.10 -18.08 -15.73
N VAL A 639 37.35 -17.26 -14.70
CA VAL A 639 38.69 -16.80 -14.31
C VAL A 639 38.88 -17.15 -12.83
N GLY A 640 39.74 -18.13 -12.54
CA GLY A 640 39.83 -18.73 -11.21
C GLY A 640 38.48 -19.32 -10.77
N ARG A 641 37.98 -18.91 -9.60
CA ARG A 641 36.64 -19.31 -9.11
C ARG A 641 35.50 -18.39 -9.56
N VAL A 642 35.78 -17.32 -10.32
CA VAL A 642 34.80 -16.32 -10.73
C VAL A 642 34.20 -16.67 -12.10
N THR A 643 32.88 -16.80 -12.16
CA THR A 643 32.13 -16.92 -13.42
C THR A 643 31.99 -15.54 -14.05
N VAL A 644 32.46 -15.39 -15.30
CA VAL A 644 32.49 -14.12 -16.02
C VAL A 644 31.50 -14.15 -17.19
N LEU A 645 30.57 -13.21 -17.19
CA LEU A 645 29.57 -12.99 -18.23
C LEU A 645 29.94 -11.76 -19.03
N THR A 646 30.41 -11.96 -20.26
CA THR A 646 30.87 -10.88 -21.14
C THR A 646 29.79 -10.54 -22.15
N LEU A 647 29.29 -9.31 -22.16
CA LEU A 647 28.25 -8.90 -23.11
C LEU A 647 28.80 -8.95 -24.54
N THR A 648 28.04 -9.51 -25.49
CA THR A 648 28.55 -9.80 -26.85
C THR A 648 27.81 -9.11 -27.99
N GLU A 649 26.67 -8.47 -27.72
CA GLU A 649 25.93 -7.80 -28.79
C GLU A 649 26.76 -6.66 -29.44
N PRO A 650 26.58 -6.42 -30.76
CA PRO A 650 27.26 -5.32 -31.44
C PRO A 650 26.82 -3.95 -30.90
N LEU A 651 27.81 -3.12 -30.55
CA LEU A 651 27.57 -1.72 -30.18
C LEU A 651 27.52 -0.82 -31.42
N ALA A 652 26.82 0.31 -31.32
CA ALA A 652 26.92 1.36 -32.33
C ALA A 652 28.36 1.90 -32.45
N PRO A 653 28.85 2.24 -33.65
CA PRO A 653 30.16 2.85 -33.83
C PRO A 653 30.24 4.21 -33.13
N CYS A 654 31.36 4.49 -32.47
CA CYS A 654 31.60 5.74 -31.76
C CYS A 654 31.95 6.88 -32.74
N LYS A 655 30.97 7.42 -33.48
CA LYS A 655 31.14 8.65 -34.28
C LYS A 655 30.60 9.87 -33.50
N ARG A 656 31.22 11.04 -33.65
CA ARG A 656 30.67 12.32 -33.11
C ARG A 656 29.30 12.54 -33.74
N ALA A 657 28.24 12.59 -32.93
CA ALA A 657 26.87 12.60 -33.41
C ALA A 657 26.46 13.99 -33.90
N SER A 658 26.05 14.11 -35.17
CA SER A 658 25.13 15.15 -35.62
C SER A 658 23.73 14.88 -35.04
N ALA A 659 23.01 15.94 -34.70
CA ALA A 659 21.70 15.86 -34.08
C ALA A 659 20.69 15.05 -34.93
N ALA A 660 19.84 14.28 -34.22
CA ALA A 660 18.67 13.53 -34.69
C ALA A 660 18.91 12.29 -35.60
N LYS A 661 18.96 11.07 -35.01
CA LYS A 661 18.30 9.82 -35.51
C LYS A 661 18.63 8.58 -34.64
N LYS A 662 17.57 7.87 -34.20
CA LYS A 662 17.52 6.53 -33.55
C LYS A 662 18.38 6.30 -32.28
N LYS A 663 17.79 5.75 -31.21
CA LYS A 663 18.53 5.30 -30.00
C LYS A 663 19.74 4.45 -30.44
N ALA A 664 20.95 4.92 -30.12
CA ALA A 664 22.17 4.19 -30.45
C ALA A 664 22.13 2.77 -29.85
N ARG A 665 22.53 1.76 -30.64
CA ARG A 665 22.57 0.36 -30.19
C ARG A 665 23.44 0.24 -28.93
N SER A 666 22.81 -0.19 -27.84
CA SER A 666 23.43 -0.52 -26.57
C SER A 666 23.10 -1.96 -26.21
N ARG A 667 23.97 -2.60 -25.44
CA ARG A 667 23.76 -3.94 -24.91
C ARG A 667 23.65 -3.88 -23.40
N LYS A 668 22.89 -4.77 -22.80
CA LYS A 668 22.67 -4.78 -21.35
C LYS A 668 22.56 -6.20 -20.85
N LEU A 669 22.73 -6.35 -19.55
CA LEU A 669 22.50 -7.59 -18.84
C LEU A 669 22.06 -7.25 -17.41
N TRP A 670 20.89 -7.74 -17.03
CA TRP A 670 20.47 -7.75 -15.64
C TRP A 670 21.04 -8.99 -14.95
N GLY A 671 21.51 -8.80 -13.73
CA GLY A 671 21.93 -9.87 -12.82
C GLY A 671 21.19 -9.75 -11.49
N ASN A 672 20.75 -10.88 -10.95
CA ASN A 672 20.13 -10.97 -9.64
C ASN A 672 20.60 -12.23 -8.92
N GLY A 673 21.32 -12.09 -7.81
CA GLY A 673 21.78 -13.24 -7.03
C GLY A 673 23.08 -13.00 -6.28
N LYS A 674 23.65 -14.10 -5.79
CA LYS A 674 24.82 -14.11 -4.91
C LYS A 674 25.83 -15.15 -5.39
N GLY A 675 27.10 -14.81 -5.32
CA GLY A 675 28.18 -15.67 -5.77
C GLY A 675 29.33 -14.91 -6.39
N ALA A 676 30.37 -15.65 -6.79
CA ALA A 676 31.53 -15.21 -7.54
C ALA A 676 31.16 -14.93 -9.01
N PHE A 677 30.28 -13.96 -9.25
CA PHE A 677 29.89 -13.52 -10.59
C PHE A 677 30.54 -12.19 -10.95
N ARG A 678 30.97 -12.08 -12.21
CA ARG A 678 31.44 -10.84 -12.82
C ARG A 678 30.72 -10.61 -14.14
N THR A 679 30.11 -9.44 -14.29
CA THR A 679 29.49 -8.98 -15.54
C THR A 679 30.42 -7.97 -16.20
N ALA A 680 30.84 -8.23 -17.44
CA ALA A 680 31.87 -7.45 -18.14
C ALA A 680 31.28 -6.72 -19.37
N GLY A 681 31.33 -5.39 -19.34
CA GLY A 681 31.15 -4.53 -20.50
C GLY A 681 32.50 -4.07 -21.07
N LYS A 682 32.49 -3.22 -22.10
CA LYS A 682 33.68 -2.76 -22.82
C LYS A 682 34.64 -1.94 -21.95
N TYR A 683 34.13 -1.14 -21.00
CA TYR A 683 34.93 -0.18 -20.23
C TYR A 683 35.01 -0.48 -18.73
N SER A 684 34.14 -1.37 -18.21
CA SER A 684 34.19 -1.81 -16.82
C SER A 684 33.59 -3.18 -16.60
N ALA A 685 34.00 -3.82 -15.51
CA ALA A 685 33.41 -5.07 -15.03
C ALA A 685 32.87 -4.92 -13.61
N ALA A 686 31.73 -5.53 -13.34
CA ALA A 686 31.01 -5.45 -12.07
C ALA A 686 31.01 -6.83 -11.39
N THR A 687 31.57 -6.93 -10.19
CA THR A 687 31.65 -8.15 -9.37
C THR A 687 30.73 -8.06 -8.15
N VAL A 688 29.96 -9.12 -7.95
CA VAL A 688 28.79 -9.16 -7.05
C VAL A 688 29.17 -9.38 -5.59
N ARG A 689 28.38 -8.78 -4.69
CA ARG A 689 28.35 -9.09 -3.24
C ARG A 689 26.89 -9.26 -2.75
N GLY A 690 26.10 -10.09 -3.43
CA GLY A 690 24.69 -10.45 -3.10
C GLY A 690 23.66 -9.39 -3.50
N THR A 691 23.28 -9.31 -4.78
CA THR A 691 22.64 -8.08 -5.33
C THR A 691 21.67 -8.29 -6.48
N ARG A 692 20.88 -7.24 -6.78
CA ARG A 692 20.25 -7.00 -8.09
C ARG A 692 20.90 -5.79 -8.77
N TRP A 693 21.41 -5.98 -9.99
CA TRP A 693 22.18 -4.96 -10.71
C TRP A 693 22.03 -5.06 -12.22
N LEU A 694 22.31 -3.95 -12.90
CA LEU A 694 22.35 -3.81 -14.35
C LEU A 694 23.76 -3.41 -14.78
N VAL A 695 24.30 -4.09 -15.79
CA VAL A 695 25.42 -3.59 -16.60
C VAL A 695 24.90 -3.26 -18.00
N GLN A 696 25.02 -2.01 -18.41
CA GLN A 696 24.65 -1.53 -19.74
C GLN A 696 25.86 -0.90 -20.42
N ASP A 697 26.16 -1.36 -21.62
CA ASP A 697 27.32 -0.95 -22.38
C ASP A 697 26.91 -0.24 -23.67
N SER A 698 27.60 0.86 -23.97
CA SER A 698 27.30 1.76 -25.07
C SER A 698 28.58 2.43 -25.56
N CYS A 699 28.54 3.10 -26.71
CA CYS A 699 29.66 3.91 -27.19
C CYS A 699 30.13 4.96 -26.17
N ALA A 700 29.20 5.51 -25.37
CA ALA A 700 29.47 6.53 -24.35
C ALA A 700 30.13 5.99 -23.06
N GLY A 701 30.24 4.67 -22.90
CA GLY A 701 30.77 4.05 -21.69
C GLY A 701 29.92 2.88 -21.18
N THR A 702 30.45 2.19 -20.18
CA THR A 702 29.76 1.12 -19.46
C THR A 702 29.14 1.68 -18.17
N LEU A 703 27.83 1.55 -18.04
CA LEU A 703 27.02 1.94 -16.89
C LEU A 703 26.74 0.72 -16.01
N THR A 704 27.02 0.85 -14.71
CA THR A 704 26.54 -0.07 -13.68
C THR A 704 25.49 0.63 -12.82
N LYS A 705 24.30 0.05 -12.70
CA LYS A 705 23.22 0.52 -11.80
C LYS A 705 22.89 -0.58 -10.80
N VAL A 706 22.84 -0.24 -9.51
CA VAL A 706 22.54 -1.22 -8.45
C VAL A 706 21.19 -0.87 -7.83
N THR A 707 20.25 -1.82 -7.86
CA THR A 707 18.90 -1.65 -7.27
C THR A 707 18.79 -2.30 -5.90
N GLN A 708 19.61 -3.32 -5.61
CA GLN A 708 19.65 -3.99 -4.30
C GLN A 708 21.07 -4.45 -3.96
N GLY A 709 21.49 -4.28 -2.71
CA GLY A 709 22.82 -4.62 -2.16
C GLY A 709 23.98 -3.74 -2.70
N ALA A 710 25.17 -4.31 -2.93
CA ALA A 710 26.34 -3.58 -3.46
C ALA A 710 27.18 -4.37 -4.49
N VAL A 711 27.71 -3.67 -5.50
CA VAL A 711 28.55 -4.24 -6.56
C VAL A 711 29.90 -3.52 -6.60
N THR A 712 30.99 -4.28 -6.72
CA THR A 712 32.34 -3.74 -6.91
C THR A 712 32.61 -3.58 -8.41
N VAL A 713 32.83 -2.34 -8.87
CA VAL A 713 33.08 -2.01 -10.28
C VAL A 713 34.56 -1.74 -10.50
N ARG A 714 35.19 -2.52 -11.37
CA ARG A 714 36.55 -2.27 -11.88
C ARG A 714 36.45 -1.44 -13.16
N ASP A 715 36.82 -0.17 -13.09
CA ASP A 715 36.93 0.73 -14.24
C ASP A 715 38.26 0.49 -14.95
N ALA A 716 38.20 -0.07 -16.15
CA ALA A 716 39.39 -0.41 -16.93
C ALA A 716 40.06 0.84 -17.54
N VAL A 717 39.29 1.92 -17.74
CA VAL A 717 39.78 3.17 -18.35
C VAL A 717 40.57 4.00 -17.34
N LYS A 718 40.03 4.16 -16.14
CA LYS A 718 40.63 4.93 -15.03
C LYS A 718 41.52 4.08 -14.12
N LYS A 719 41.62 2.77 -14.38
CA LYS A 719 42.35 1.81 -13.54
C LYS A 719 41.96 1.87 -12.05
N LYS A 720 40.68 2.16 -11.75
CA LYS A 720 40.18 2.28 -10.36
C LYS A 720 39.06 1.30 -10.05
N THR A 721 38.89 1.02 -8.77
CA THR A 721 37.83 0.13 -8.25
C THR A 721 36.88 0.94 -7.38
N VAL A 722 35.57 0.83 -7.62
CA VAL A 722 34.54 1.61 -6.94
C VAL A 722 33.43 0.67 -6.45
N VAL A 723 32.98 0.82 -5.21
CA VAL A 723 31.80 0.10 -4.70
C VAL A 723 30.56 0.94 -4.97
N VAL A 724 29.58 0.37 -5.68
CA VAL A 724 28.28 0.99 -5.98
C VAL A 724 27.22 0.31 -5.12
N ARG A 725 26.56 1.07 -4.25
CA ARG A 725 25.48 0.58 -3.37
C ARG A 725 24.10 0.79 -4.01
N ALA A 726 23.08 0.13 -3.46
CA ALA A 726 21.68 0.26 -3.87
C ALA A 726 21.25 1.73 -4.05
N GLY A 727 20.49 1.99 -5.10
CA GLY A 727 20.03 3.33 -5.48
C GLY A 727 21.09 4.19 -6.19
N LYS A 728 22.35 3.75 -6.28
CA LYS A 728 23.43 4.49 -6.96
C LYS A 728 23.79 3.88 -8.31
N ARG A 729 24.53 4.66 -9.11
CA ARG A 729 25.02 4.29 -10.44
C ARG A 729 26.46 4.76 -10.64
N TYR A 730 27.23 4.04 -11.44
CA TYR A 730 28.58 4.40 -11.84
C TYR A 730 28.75 4.21 -13.35
N ARG A 731 29.44 5.14 -14.03
CA ARG A 731 29.73 5.05 -15.46
C ARG A 731 31.23 5.14 -15.71
N ALA A 732 31.80 4.10 -16.31
CA ALA A 732 33.14 4.11 -16.87
C ALA A 732 33.07 4.65 -18.31
N THR A 733 33.67 5.82 -18.54
CA THR A 733 33.67 6.53 -19.81
C THR A 733 35.02 6.34 -20.53
N PRO A 734 35.07 6.16 -21.86
CA PRO A 734 36.34 6.14 -22.61
C PRO A 734 37.14 7.43 -22.39
N LYS A 735 38.47 7.35 -22.50
CA LYS A 735 39.31 8.55 -22.66
C LYS A 735 38.98 9.17 -24.01
N ARG A 736 38.72 10.48 -24.02
CA ARG A 736 38.49 11.24 -25.26
C ARG A 736 39.75 11.30 -26.08
#